data_AF-A0A146MFD4-F1
#
_entry.id   AF-A0A146MFD4-F1
#
_cell.length_a   1.000
_cell.length_b   1.000
_cell.length_c   1.000
_cell.angle_alpha   90.00
_cell.angle_beta   90.00
_cell.angle_gamma   90.00
#
_symmetry.space_group_name_H-M   'P 1'
#
loop_
_entity.id
_entity.type
_entity.pdbx_description
1 polymer ?
#
loop_
_entity_poly.entity_id
_entity_poly.type
_entity_poly.pdbx_seq_one_letter_code
_entity_poly.pdbx_strand_id
1 'polypeptide(L)'
;MSDSNPSSPKKRRVTRLRDTCIAGPKCFSKQVPHFQKYDHPHLESLLRELGNALEIPLSHKARNSPVSLETLKEQLGIVKKIQDGDISLSSSPEKKRPTTSEEIERLKQESAKFNKKREAETRKATQSKDCTFGEKCYRKHPEHFKEFNHPHLSKMLDTIGDSPIDEKLLATLQGKLSFETLRNQLEIVRKIEGRSYKPRPNVEGTSSSGSSSHSGRVQLVVEKPGTSSIKGTLPVTQAMRNRNAAALEKERVVVMDRVKNSITSKLEAAAPYNFFLTTITESKNTHHEKLSVSFIELIDPMLGELDGVLQLNFMVQLGWLLSQFHILGLRQIPMTLLYGEIDMDVPDQLKSFITPKKIKPPSPFGSHHTKLMVFTYKDGGLRVVISTANLVESDWDNRTQGLWISPKCPALPEDSDTLSGESPTRFKMCLTRYLSAYKVPELVPWIKKISRADMSEIRVFFVGSVPGSHAGQGLKQWGLGALSSILSDNVVVPEKNSYPLILQCSSIGSLGPNPDSYLTGDVLRTFCSGKKEGVVGKPDVKLVYPTFDNIVGSYDGLLGGGCLPYSIKTHDKQKWLTSFMCHWKSDQRHRSRAPPHIKTYCRISPDHKKMSYFVLTSANLSKAAWGSYNKSGNLSILSYEAGVVFLPQYFFGAEHFPLKPDAGDRTPLFPLPYDLPLTSYTFNDVPWFFDNLS
;
A
#
# COMPACT_ATOMS: atom_id res chain seq x y z
N MET A 1 73.88 -3.08 51.76
CA MET A 1 73.46 -1.67 51.64
C MET A 1 73.75 -1.28 50.20
N SER A 2 72.76 -1.43 49.29
CA SER A 2 71.80 -0.38 48.87
C SER A 2 72.50 0.71 48.08
N ASP A 3 72.13 1.14 46.87
CA ASP A 3 70.96 0.93 45.99
C ASP A 3 71.37 1.49 44.62
N SER A 4 71.29 0.73 43.53
CA SER A 4 70.18 0.72 42.56
C SER A 4 69.96 2.05 41.79
N ASN A 5 70.40 2.00 40.53
CA ASN A 5 70.08 2.92 39.43
C ASN A 5 68.56 2.84 39.12
N PRO A 6 67.78 3.94 39.07
CA PRO A 6 66.43 3.87 38.56
C PRO A 6 66.44 3.98 37.04
N SER A 7 66.46 2.81 36.40
CA SER A 7 66.00 2.63 35.03
C SER A 7 64.54 3.09 34.94
N SER A 8 64.26 4.05 34.05
CA SER A 8 62.91 4.47 33.70
C SER A 8 62.07 3.25 33.28
N PRO A 9 60.90 3.01 33.90
CA PRO A 9 60.05 1.91 33.50
C PRO A 9 59.42 2.28 32.15
N LYS A 10 59.91 1.63 31.08
CA LYS A 10 59.13 1.44 29.86
C LYS A 10 57.80 0.84 30.28
N LYS A 11 56.75 1.66 30.36
CA LYS A 11 55.36 1.19 30.50
C LYS A 11 55.10 0.29 29.30
N ARG A 12 55.23 -1.04 29.50
CA ARG A 12 54.65 -2.04 28.62
C ARG A 12 53.17 -1.71 28.55
N ARG A 13 52.75 -1.15 27.41
CA ARG A 13 51.35 -0.94 27.07
C ARG A 13 50.73 -2.34 27.08
N VAL A 14 50.00 -2.68 28.14
CA VAL A 14 49.20 -3.90 28.19
C VAL A 14 48.10 -3.70 27.16
N THR A 15 48.36 -4.13 25.93
CA THR A 15 47.35 -4.24 24.89
C THR A 15 46.39 -5.33 25.35
N ARG A 16 45.27 -4.94 25.97
CA ARG A 16 44.12 -5.82 26.04
C ARG A 16 43.80 -6.19 24.60
N LEU A 17 43.95 -7.46 24.26
CA LEU A 17 43.45 -8.01 22.99
C LEU A 17 41.94 -7.78 22.99
N ARG A 18 41.46 -6.81 22.21
CA ARG A 18 40.03 -6.65 21.95
C ARG A 18 39.67 -7.64 20.84
N ASP A 19 38.49 -8.23 20.92
CA ASP A 19 38.03 -9.11 19.86
C ASP A 19 37.86 -8.29 18.56
N THR A 20 38.27 -8.85 17.42
CA THR A 20 38.01 -8.18 16.14
C THR A 20 36.51 -8.19 15.87
N CYS A 21 35.96 -7.06 15.41
CA CYS A 21 34.55 -6.97 15.08
C CYS A 21 34.19 -7.98 13.98
N ILE A 22 33.23 -8.87 14.26
CA ILE A 22 32.75 -9.90 13.33
C ILE A 22 32.23 -9.28 12.01
N ALA A 23 31.67 -8.07 12.06
CA ALA A 23 31.21 -7.36 10.87
C ALA A 23 32.35 -6.78 10.01
N GLY A 24 33.57 -6.65 10.55
CA GLY A 24 34.76 -6.20 9.83
C GLY A 24 34.51 -4.93 9.00
N PRO A 25 34.97 -4.87 7.73
CA PRO A 25 34.69 -3.76 6.82
C PRO A 25 33.20 -3.39 6.67
N LYS A 26 32.27 -4.31 6.96
CA LYS A 26 30.80 -4.13 6.86
C LYS A 26 30.16 -3.61 8.15
N CYS A 27 30.94 -3.16 9.14
CA CYS A 27 30.42 -2.64 10.39
C CYS A 27 29.86 -1.22 10.22
N PHE A 28 28.58 -1.00 10.54
CA PHE A 28 27.92 0.32 10.49
C PHE A 28 27.85 1.05 11.84
N SER A 29 28.43 0.48 12.91
CA SER A 29 28.37 1.08 14.24
C SER A 29 29.07 2.44 14.25
N LYS A 30 28.44 3.43 14.91
CA LYS A 30 28.99 4.77 15.19
C LYS A 30 29.11 5.03 16.70
N GLN A 31 28.90 3.99 17.51
CA GLN A 31 28.83 4.09 18.96
C GLN A 31 30.22 3.91 19.56
N VAL A 32 30.72 4.90 20.30
CA VAL A 32 32.03 4.84 20.98
C VAL A 32 32.22 3.55 21.81
N PRO A 33 31.23 3.05 22.59
CA PRO A 33 31.37 1.78 23.32
C PRO A 33 31.68 0.56 22.44
N HIS A 34 31.24 0.57 21.19
CA HIS A 34 31.54 -0.51 20.23
C HIS A 34 33.02 -0.55 19.86
N PHE A 35 33.62 0.61 19.57
CA PHE A 35 35.03 0.73 19.20
C PHE A 35 35.97 0.62 20.41
N GLN A 36 35.44 0.79 21.62
CA GLN A 36 36.15 0.45 22.86
C GLN A 36 36.16 -1.07 23.12
N LYS A 37 35.13 -1.79 22.66
CA LYS A 37 34.98 -3.24 22.88
C LYS A 37 35.61 -4.10 21.77
N TYR A 38 35.56 -3.66 20.53
CA TYR A 38 36.00 -4.43 19.35
C TYR A 38 37.04 -3.69 18.51
N ASP A 39 38.05 -4.42 18.03
CA ASP A 39 39.05 -3.91 17.09
C ASP A 39 38.53 -3.87 15.65
N HIS A 40 38.98 -2.87 14.89
CA HIS A 40 38.67 -2.68 13.47
C HIS A 40 39.95 -2.49 12.64
N PRO A 41 40.72 -3.57 12.37
CA PRO A 41 42.03 -3.48 11.72
C PRO A 41 42.01 -2.76 10.36
N HIS A 42 40.91 -2.87 9.63
CA HIS A 42 40.71 -2.19 8.35
C HIS A 42 40.62 -0.66 8.48
N LEU A 43 39.97 -0.14 9.54
CA LEU A 43 39.93 1.29 9.82
C LEU A 43 41.28 1.78 10.35
N GLU A 44 41.99 0.98 11.14
CA GLU A 44 43.32 1.34 11.62
C GLU A 44 44.35 1.37 10.48
N SER A 45 44.27 0.44 9.53
CA SER A 45 45.08 0.45 8.32
C SER A 45 44.79 1.70 7.49
N LEU A 46 43.50 1.99 7.28
CA LEU A 46 43.07 3.17 6.53
C LEU A 46 43.50 4.48 7.21
N LEU A 47 43.42 4.55 8.54
CA LEU A 47 43.87 5.72 9.30
C LEU A 47 45.39 5.93 9.20
N ARG A 48 46.17 4.84 9.18
CA ARG A 48 47.63 4.89 8.93
C ARG A 48 47.95 5.38 7.52
N GLU A 49 47.16 4.99 6.51
CA GLU A 49 47.32 5.44 5.13
C GLU A 49 46.97 6.93 4.93
N LEU A 50 45.93 7.41 5.61
CA LEU A 50 45.43 8.80 5.46
C LEU A 50 46.21 9.82 6.29
N GLY A 51 46.94 9.40 7.33
CA GLY A 51 47.68 10.31 8.21
C GLY A 51 46.76 11.25 9.01
N ASN A 52 47.23 12.48 9.27
CA ASN A 52 46.48 13.44 10.09
C ASN A 52 45.27 14.09 9.40
N ALA A 53 45.12 13.93 8.09
CA ALA A 53 44.00 14.47 7.34
C ALA A 53 42.84 13.46 7.31
N LEU A 54 41.68 13.81 7.86
CA LEU A 54 40.43 13.04 7.73
C LEU A 54 39.76 13.25 6.36
N GLU A 55 40.52 13.73 5.37
CA GLU A 55 40.08 13.87 3.99
C GLU A 55 40.33 12.56 3.24
N ILE A 56 39.24 11.82 2.99
CA ILE A 56 39.29 10.54 2.28
C ILE A 56 39.26 10.83 0.77
N PRO A 57 40.34 10.55 0.00
CA PRO A 57 40.36 10.80 -1.44
C PRO A 57 39.34 9.92 -2.19
N LEU A 58 38.78 10.42 -3.29
CA LEU A 58 37.82 9.68 -4.12
C LEU A 58 38.36 8.33 -4.63
N SER A 59 39.68 8.20 -4.78
CA SER A 59 40.38 6.97 -5.16
C SER A 59 40.23 5.83 -4.14
N HIS A 60 40.02 6.13 -2.85
CA HIS A 60 39.78 5.13 -1.81
C HIS A 60 38.34 4.62 -1.79
N LYS A 61 37.39 5.39 -2.33
CA LYS A 61 35.99 4.95 -2.52
C LYS A 61 35.85 3.86 -3.60
N ALA A 62 36.80 3.82 -4.55
CA ALA A 62 36.83 2.82 -5.62
C ALA A 62 37.33 1.43 -5.15
N ARG A 63 37.89 1.32 -3.95
CA ARG A 63 38.33 0.04 -3.35
C ARG A 63 37.44 -0.34 -2.16
N ASN A 64 36.28 -0.92 -2.47
CA ASN A 64 35.57 -1.88 -1.60
C ASN A 64 35.21 -1.48 -0.15
N SER A 65 34.90 -0.21 0.15
CA SER A 65 34.28 0.14 1.44
C SER A 65 32.76 -0.06 1.39
N PRO A 66 32.17 -0.99 2.18
CA PRO A 66 30.74 -1.30 2.16
C PRO A 66 29.88 -0.36 3.04
N VAL A 67 30.48 0.71 3.57
CA VAL A 67 29.81 1.76 4.37
C VAL A 67 29.89 3.13 3.67
N SER A 68 28.96 4.03 3.95
CA SER A 68 28.94 5.37 3.33
C SER A 68 30.17 6.20 3.71
N LEU A 69 30.56 7.17 2.86
CA LEU A 69 31.72 8.04 3.09
C LEU A 69 31.60 8.82 4.42
N GLU A 70 30.40 9.27 4.75
CA GLU A 70 30.10 9.96 6.01
C GLU A 70 30.24 9.03 7.21
N THR A 71 29.74 7.80 7.11
CA THR A 71 29.93 6.77 8.15
C THR A 71 31.39 6.43 8.35
N LEU A 72 32.15 6.27 7.25
CA LEU A 72 33.57 5.96 7.30
C LEU A 72 34.37 7.09 7.98
N LYS A 73 34.05 8.36 7.66
CA LYS A 73 34.66 9.54 8.31
C LYS A 73 34.39 9.58 9.82
N GLU A 74 33.14 9.33 10.23
CA GLU A 74 32.78 9.29 11.64
C GLU A 74 33.47 8.15 12.39
N GLN A 75 33.53 6.96 11.79
CA GLN A 75 34.20 5.79 12.37
C GLN A 75 35.71 6.01 12.51
N LEU A 76 36.36 6.56 11.49
CA LEU A 76 37.78 6.96 11.57
C LEU A 76 38.01 8.01 12.65
N GLY A 77 37.10 8.98 12.79
CA GLY A 77 37.16 9.97 13.87
C GLY A 77 37.05 9.35 15.27
N ILE A 78 36.22 8.32 15.45
CA ILE A 78 36.09 7.59 16.72
C ILE A 78 37.34 6.77 17.01
N VAL A 79 37.83 6.01 16.02
CA VAL A 79 39.05 5.19 16.15
C VAL A 79 40.26 6.07 16.47
N LYS A 80 40.41 7.22 15.80
CA LYS A 80 41.47 8.20 16.05
C LYS A 80 41.42 8.74 17.48
N LYS A 81 40.25 9.19 17.95
CA LYS A 81 40.06 9.67 19.33
C LYS A 81 40.36 8.62 20.39
N ILE A 82 40.12 7.34 20.10
CA ILE A 82 40.49 6.23 21.00
C ILE A 82 42.01 5.98 20.98
N GLN A 83 42.68 6.10 19.82
CA GLN A 83 44.13 5.93 19.69
C GLN A 83 44.92 7.08 20.34
N ASP A 84 44.43 8.31 20.19
CA ASP A 84 45.01 9.55 20.73
C ASP A 84 44.81 9.67 22.26
N GLY A 85 43.95 8.82 22.84
CA GLY A 85 43.70 8.78 24.29
C GLY A 85 42.65 9.78 24.78
N ASP A 86 41.98 10.49 23.87
CA ASP A 86 40.93 11.49 24.16
C ASP A 86 39.63 10.88 24.71
N ILE A 87 39.48 9.55 24.62
CA ILE A 87 38.34 8.82 25.17
C ILE A 87 38.87 7.72 26.10
N SER A 88 38.99 8.03 27.39
CA SER A 88 39.44 7.07 28.40
C SER A 88 38.35 6.05 28.76
N LEU A 89 38.78 4.86 29.21
CA LEU A 89 37.94 3.83 29.82
C LEU A 89 37.48 4.29 31.21
N SER A 90 36.57 5.26 31.29
CA SER A 90 35.79 5.47 32.52
C SER A 90 34.45 4.76 32.37
N SER A 91 34.17 3.85 33.30
CA SER A 91 32.86 3.26 33.56
C SER A 91 31.74 4.27 33.32
N SER A 92 30.76 3.88 32.50
CA SER A 92 29.53 4.64 32.34
C SER A 92 28.95 4.98 33.72
N PRO A 93 28.51 6.23 33.98
CA PRO A 93 27.61 6.46 35.08
C PRO A 93 26.30 5.76 34.70
N GLU A 94 25.90 4.78 35.50
CA GLU A 94 24.51 4.36 35.54
C GLU A 94 23.66 5.64 35.63
N LYS A 95 22.78 5.85 34.65
CA LYS A 95 21.73 6.87 34.77
C LYS A 95 20.80 6.41 35.89
N LYS A 96 21.09 6.81 37.13
CA LYS A 96 20.12 6.72 38.22
C LYS A 96 18.88 7.50 37.79
N ARG A 97 17.71 6.88 37.96
CA ARG A 97 16.43 7.57 37.83
C ARG A 97 16.40 8.71 38.85
N PRO A 98 15.90 9.91 38.49
CA PRO A 98 15.73 10.99 39.45
C PRO A 98 14.81 10.51 40.58
N THR A 99 15.25 10.60 41.83
CA THR A 99 14.49 10.10 43.00
C THR A 99 13.80 11.21 43.79
N THR A 100 13.97 12.48 43.39
CA THR A 100 13.33 13.62 44.09
C THR A 100 12.56 14.52 43.13
N SER A 101 11.45 15.06 43.65
CA SER A 101 10.51 15.93 42.94
C SER A 101 11.17 17.20 42.38
N GLU A 102 12.17 17.72 43.09
CA GLU A 102 12.90 18.94 42.73
C GLU A 102 13.85 18.72 41.54
N GLU A 103 14.44 17.53 41.42
CA GLU A 103 15.36 17.19 40.34
C GLU A 103 14.63 17.00 38.99
N ILE A 104 13.40 16.47 39.06
CA ILE A 104 12.50 16.36 37.91
C ILE A 104 12.06 17.75 37.43
N GLU A 105 11.77 18.67 38.34
CA GLU A 105 11.31 20.01 37.99
C GLU A 105 12.45 20.86 37.38
N ARG A 106 13.67 20.71 37.89
CA ARG A 106 14.87 21.34 37.32
C ARG A 106 15.13 20.87 35.88
N LEU A 107 15.01 19.57 35.62
CA LEU A 107 15.18 18.99 34.28
C LEU A 107 14.07 19.43 33.29
N LYS A 108 12.83 19.63 33.77
CA LYS A 108 11.74 20.20 32.95
C LYS A 108 12.01 21.65 32.57
N GLN A 109 12.53 22.46 33.50
CA GLN A 109 12.86 23.86 33.25
C GLN A 109 14.05 24.00 32.27
N GLU A 110 15.04 23.11 32.36
CA GLU A 110 16.17 23.06 31.42
C GLU A 110 15.74 22.61 30.02
N SER A 111 14.85 21.60 29.93
CA SER A 111 14.25 21.16 28.66
C SER A 111 13.39 22.25 28.01
N ALA A 112 12.64 23.02 28.81
CA ALA A 112 11.86 24.16 28.31
C ALA A 112 12.75 25.30 27.79
N LYS A 113 13.88 25.58 28.44
CA LYS A 113 14.89 26.55 27.95
C LYS A 113 15.55 26.07 26.66
N PHE A 114 15.87 24.78 26.55
CA PHE A 114 16.45 24.20 25.34
C PHE A 114 15.49 24.25 24.15
N ASN A 115 14.20 23.95 24.37
CA ASN A 115 13.17 24.03 23.34
C ASN A 115 12.90 25.47 22.88
N LYS A 116 12.87 26.46 23.79
CA LYS A 116 12.77 27.88 23.41
C LYS A 116 13.96 28.36 22.57
N LYS A 117 15.17 27.89 22.87
CA LYS A 117 16.37 28.20 22.08
C LYS A 117 16.28 27.59 20.68
N ARG A 118 15.82 26.33 20.58
CA ARG A 118 15.62 25.64 19.31
C ARG A 118 14.52 26.29 18.45
N GLU A 119 13.44 26.75 19.07
CA GLU A 119 12.37 27.50 18.39
C GLU A 119 12.85 28.88 17.89
N ALA A 120 13.70 29.57 18.64
CA ALA A 120 14.32 30.83 18.21
C ALA A 120 15.32 30.63 17.05
N GLU A 121 16.07 29.53 17.05
CA GLU A 121 17.00 29.14 15.97
C GLU A 121 16.23 28.70 14.70
N THR A 122 15.08 28.03 14.85
CA THR A 122 14.23 27.61 13.72
C THR A 122 13.54 28.81 13.04
N ARG A 123 13.15 29.84 13.82
CA ARG A 123 12.58 31.09 13.27
C ARG A 123 13.58 31.94 12.49
N LYS A 124 14.88 31.73 12.68
CA LYS A 124 15.96 32.42 11.93
C LYS A 124 16.29 31.77 10.58
N ALA A 125 15.77 30.57 10.28
CA ALA A 125 16.13 29.80 9.09
C ALA A 125 15.12 29.85 7.93
N THR A 126 13.97 30.51 8.07
CA THR A 126 13.02 30.75 6.97
C THR A 126 13.34 32.04 6.22
N GLN A 127 14.25 31.94 5.25
CA GLN A 127 14.21 32.75 4.03
C GLN A 127 13.87 31.79 2.88
N SER A 128 12.77 32.07 2.18
CA SER A 128 12.25 31.30 1.04
C SER A 128 13.34 31.11 -0.03
N LYS A 129 13.57 29.86 -0.45
CA LYS A 129 14.52 29.53 -1.53
C LYS A 129 13.80 29.52 -2.87
N ASP A 130 14.47 29.91 -3.95
CA ASP A 130 13.89 29.83 -5.29
C ASP A 130 13.61 28.37 -5.67
N CYS A 131 12.47 28.12 -6.32
CA CYS A 131 12.13 26.77 -6.77
C CYS A 131 13.10 26.29 -7.85
N THR A 132 13.68 25.11 -7.65
CA THR A 132 14.66 24.50 -8.55
C THR A 132 14.10 24.19 -9.96
N PHE A 133 12.77 24.13 -10.10
CA PHE A 133 12.10 23.87 -11.37
C PHE A 133 11.72 25.14 -12.15
N GLY A 134 11.76 26.33 -11.52
CA GLY A 134 11.47 27.62 -12.15
C GLY A 134 10.21 27.60 -13.04
N GLU A 135 10.35 28.09 -14.27
CA GLU A 135 9.28 28.14 -15.31
C GLU A 135 8.73 26.76 -15.74
N LYS A 136 9.35 25.65 -15.30
CA LYS A 136 8.88 24.27 -15.56
C LYS A 136 8.17 23.64 -14.36
N CYS A 137 7.99 24.37 -13.25
CA CYS A 137 7.30 23.87 -12.08
C CYS A 137 5.82 23.59 -12.39
N TYR A 138 5.33 22.37 -12.12
CA TYR A 138 3.93 21.99 -12.36
C TYR A 138 3.09 21.87 -11.08
N ARG A 139 3.67 22.17 -9.91
CA ARG A 139 3.02 22.04 -8.59
C ARG A 139 1.84 23.02 -8.46
N LYS A 140 0.73 22.60 -7.85
CA LYS A 140 -0.50 23.39 -7.67
C LYS A 140 -0.97 23.51 -6.21
N HIS A 141 -0.10 23.22 -5.24
CA HIS A 141 -0.45 23.29 -3.81
C HIS A 141 0.05 24.59 -3.17
N PRO A 142 -0.80 25.35 -2.44
CA PRO A 142 -0.43 26.64 -1.83
C PRO A 142 0.79 26.59 -0.90
N GLU A 143 1.02 25.48 -0.22
CA GLU A 143 2.16 25.28 0.69
C GLU A 143 3.50 25.39 -0.05
N HIS A 144 3.57 24.88 -1.29
CA HIS A 144 4.77 24.98 -2.11
C HIS A 144 5.11 26.43 -2.45
N PHE A 145 4.11 27.25 -2.77
CA PHE A 145 4.29 28.66 -3.14
C PHE A 145 4.52 29.58 -1.91
N LYS A 146 4.32 29.07 -0.69
CA LYS A 146 4.73 29.73 0.56
C LYS A 146 6.18 29.40 0.94
N GLU A 147 6.65 28.21 0.55
CA GLU A 147 7.98 27.70 0.89
C GLU A 147 9.06 28.06 -0.15
N PHE A 148 8.67 28.17 -1.43
CA PHE A 148 9.58 28.43 -2.55
C PHE A 148 9.15 29.62 -3.41
N ASN A 149 10.11 30.46 -3.82
CA ASN A 149 9.82 31.59 -4.70
C ASN A 149 9.69 31.16 -6.17
N HIS A 150 8.78 31.84 -6.87
CA HIS A 150 8.59 31.73 -8.32
C HIS A 150 8.58 33.11 -8.99
N PRO A 151 9.76 33.75 -9.17
CA PRO A 151 9.84 35.12 -9.69
C PRO A 151 9.18 35.32 -11.06
N HIS A 152 9.13 34.28 -11.88
CA HIS A 152 8.46 34.30 -13.19
C HIS A 152 6.94 34.49 -13.06
N LEU A 153 6.29 33.83 -12.08
CA LEU A 153 4.84 33.98 -11.84
C LEU A 153 4.51 35.36 -11.27
N SER A 154 5.35 35.90 -10.39
CA SER A 154 5.17 37.25 -9.85
C SER A 154 5.28 38.31 -10.96
N LYS A 155 6.27 38.21 -11.86
CA LYS A 155 6.39 39.08 -13.05
C LYS A 155 5.21 38.95 -14.00
N MET A 156 4.68 37.74 -14.18
CA MET A 156 3.47 37.53 -14.98
C MET A 156 2.26 38.21 -14.33
N LEU A 157 2.11 38.13 -13.00
CA LEU A 157 1.07 38.86 -12.28
C LEU A 157 1.23 40.38 -12.35
N ASP A 158 2.47 40.90 -12.38
CA ASP A 158 2.72 42.33 -12.61
C ASP A 158 2.23 42.77 -13.99
N THR A 159 2.40 41.91 -15.00
CA THR A 159 1.97 42.17 -16.38
C THR A 159 0.44 42.06 -16.53
N ILE A 160 -0.19 41.10 -15.84
CA ILE A 160 -1.64 40.87 -15.86
C ILE A 160 -2.39 41.95 -15.05
N GLY A 161 -1.74 42.56 -14.04
CA GLY A 161 -2.34 43.55 -13.15
C GLY A 161 -3.52 42.98 -12.38
N ASP A 162 -4.62 43.73 -12.28
CA ASP A 162 -5.88 43.29 -11.66
C ASP A 162 -6.83 42.61 -12.65
N SER A 163 -6.41 42.28 -13.88
CA SER A 163 -7.32 41.67 -14.86
C SER A 163 -7.64 40.19 -14.53
N PRO A 164 -8.81 39.67 -14.95
CA PRO A 164 -9.11 38.25 -14.85
C PRO A 164 -8.11 37.43 -15.69
N ILE A 165 -7.64 36.31 -15.14
CA ILE A 165 -6.70 35.41 -15.84
C ILE A 165 -7.54 34.59 -16.84
N ASP A 166 -7.50 34.94 -18.12
CA ASP A 166 -8.26 34.26 -19.18
C ASP A 166 -7.39 33.56 -20.22
N GLU A 167 -8.02 32.73 -21.05
CA GLU A 167 -7.36 31.84 -22.00
C GLU A 167 -6.69 32.60 -23.16
N LYS A 168 -7.18 33.81 -23.51
CA LYS A 168 -6.58 34.66 -24.54
C LYS A 168 -5.28 35.31 -24.07
N LEU A 169 -5.21 35.76 -22.82
CA LEU A 169 -4.02 36.39 -22.22
C LEU A 169 -2.91 35.37 -21.95
N LEU A 170 -3.28 34.15 -21.56
CA LEU A 170 -2.35 33.04 -21.39
C LEU A 170 -1.78 32.54 -22.73
N ALA A 171 -2.54 32.63 -23.83
CA ALA A 171 -2.10 32.21 -25.17
C ALA A 171 -0.98 33.10 -25.76
N THR A 172 -0.88 34.36 -25.34
CA THR A 172 0.20 35.29 -25.72
C THR A 172 1.53 34.99 -25.02
N LEU A 173 1.53 34.16 -23.97
CA LEU A 173 2.71 33.80 -23.20
C LEU A 173 3.10 32.36 -23.56
N GLN A 174 4.05 32.18 -24.48
CA GLN A 174 4.54 30.85 -24.86
C GLN A 174 5.08 30.10 -23.64
N GLY A 175 4.45 28.98 -23.27
CA GLY A 175 4.76 28.25 -22.04
C GLY A 175 4.90 26.73 -22.23
N LYS A 176 5.88 26.13 -21.53
CA LYS A 176 6.22 24.69 -21.48
C LYS A 176 5.29 23.88 -20.55
N LEU A 177 4.14 24.43 -20.16
CA LEU A 177 3.16 23.88 -19.21
C LEU A 177 1.74 24.00 -19.76
N SER A 178 0.81 23.16 -19.30
CA SER A 178 -0.60 23.25 -19.73
C SER A 178 -1.28 24.52 -19.18
N PHE A 179 -2.20 25.10 -19.97
CA PHE A 179 -2.92 26.34 -19.62
C PHE A 179 -3.62 26.26 -18.25
N GLU A 180 -4.24 25.12 -17.95
CA GLU A 180 -4.91 24.89 -16.67
C GLU A 180 -3.93 24.87 -15.49
N THR A 181 -2.71 24.38 -15.69
CA THR A 181 -1.68 24.36 -14.65
C THR A 181 -1.20 25.77 -14.35
N LEU A 182 -0.85 26.54 -15.39
CA LEU A 182 -0.39 27.92 -15.23
C LEU A 182 -1.47 28.81 -14.60
N ARG A 183 -2.74 28.65 -14.99
CA ARG A 183 -3.88 29.37 -14.40
C ARG A 183 -3.99 29.12 -12.90
N ASN A 184 -3.99 27.86 -12.47
CA ASN A 184 -4.06 27.49 -11.06
C ASN A 184 -2.89 28.06 -10.26
N GLN A 185 -1.67 28.02 -10.81
CA GLN A 185 -0.48 28.57 -10.16
C GLN A 185 -0.57 30.08 -9.98
N LEU A 186 -0.99 30.81 -11.02
CA LEU A 186 -1.17 32.26 -10.94
C LEU A 186 -2.26 32.65 -9.93
N GLU A 187 -3.37 31.91 -9.85
CA GLU A 187 -4.42 32.16 -8.84
C GLU A 187 -3.93 31.93 -7.41
N ILE A 188 -3.10 30.90 -7.19
CA ILE A 188 -2.50 30.59 -5.89
C ILE A 188 -1.48 31.67 -5.50
N VAL A 189 -0.57 32.02 -6.39
CA VAL A 189 0.46 33.05 -6.13
C VAL A 189 -0.20 34.41 -5.93
N ARG A 190 -1.23 34.77 -6.71
CA ARG A 190 -1.98 36.03 -6.54
C ARG A 190 -2.63 36.13 -5.16
N LYS A 191 -3.17 35.02 -4.63
CA LYS A 191 -3.73 34.94 -3.27
C LYS A 191 -2.66 35.03 -2.18
N ILE A 192 -1.50 34.41 -2.39
CA ILE A 192 -0.39 34.42 -1.42
C ILE A 192 0.27 35.80 -1.35
N GLU A 193 0.44 36.46 -2.49
CA GLU A 193 0.98 37.83 -2.58
C GLU A 193 -0.03 38.91 -2.17
N GLY A 194 -1.26 38.54 -1.79
CA GLY A 194 -2.28 39.49 -1.32
C GLY A 194 -2.84 40.41 -2.41
N ARG A 195 -2.67 40.07 -3.70
CA ARG A 195 -3.20 40.83 -4.82
C ARG A 195 -4.70 40.52 -4.99
N SER A 196 -5.56 41.52 -4.88
CA SER A 196 -7.02 41.31 -4.87
C SER A 196 -7.68 41.75 -6.18
N TYR A 197 -8.20 40.80 -6.96
CA TYR A 197 -9.15 41.12 -8.02
C TYR A 197 -10.55 41.31 -7.40
N LYS A 198 -11.10 42.52 -7.48
CA LYS A 198 -12.52 42.77 -7.20
C LYS A 198 -13.30 42.71 -8.51
N PRO A 199 -14.24 41.76 -8.69
CA PRO A 199 -15.17 41.81 -9.81
C PRO A 199 -15.97 43.12 -9.73
N ARG A 200 -16.08 43.87 -10.83
CA ARG A 200 -17.01 45.00 -10.89
C ARG A 200 -18.44 44.45 -10.72
N PRO A 201 -19.25 44.98 -9.79
CA PRO A 201 -20.66 44.64 -9.73
C PRO A 201 -21.38 45.18 -10.97
N ASN A 202 -22.31 44.40 -11.50
CA ASN A 202 -23.26 44.89 -12.49
C ASN A 202 -23.97 46.12 -11.92
N VAL A 203 -24.01 47.18 -12.71
CA VAL A 203 -24.84 48.35 -12.46
C VAL A 203 -26.28 47.93 -12.68
N GLU A 204 -27.01 47.64 -11.61
CA GLU A 204 -28.45 47.90 -11.54
C GLU A 204 -28.66 49.08 -10.60
N GLY A 205 -29.53 50.00 -11.05
CA GLY A 205 -29.66 51.36 -10.54
C GLY A 205 -30.16 51.44 -9.10
N THR A 206 -29.53 52.35 -8.35
CA THR A 206 -30.12 53.30 -7.39
C THR A 206 -31.30 52.84 -6.54
N SER A 207 -31.10 52.76 -5.23
CA SER A 207 -31.50 53.85 -4.31
C SER A 207 -31.25 53.51 -2.83
N SER A 208 -30.58 54.44 -2.13
CA SER A 208 -30.76 54.91 -0.73
C SER A 208 -31.10 53.90 0.40
N SER A 209 -30.59 53.97 1.63
CA SER A 209 -29.82 54.96 2.39
C SER A 209 -29.74 54.48 3.85
N GLY A 210 -28.68 54.84 4.59
CA GLY A 210 -28.64 54.99 6.05
C GLY A 210 -28.22 53.74 6.84
N SER A 211 -26.99 53.66 7.39
CA SER A 211 -26.56 54.19 8.71
C SER A 211 -27.37 53.60 9.88
N SER A 212 -26.84 53.09 10.99
CA SER A 212 -25.51 53.14 11.61
C SER A 212 -25.54 52.29 12.90
N SER A 213 -24.40 51.66 13.23
CA SER A 213 -23.83 51.43 14.58
C SER A 213 -24.70 50.87 15.73
N HIS A 214 -24.32 49.73 16.32
CA HIS A 214 -23.66 49.68 17.65
C HIS A 214 -23.34 48.24 18.11
N SER A 215 -22.32 48.19 18.96
CA SER A 215 -21.66 47.09 19.66
C SER A 215 -22.57 46.21 20.54
N GLY A 216 -22.27 44.90 20.64
CA GLY A 216 -22.76 44.07 21.75
C GLY A 216 -22.77 42.57 21.50
N ARG A 217 -21.70 41.90 21.94
CA ARG A 217 -21.48 40.43 22.07
C ARG A 217 -22.68 39.67 22.64
N VAL A 218 -23.08 38.53 22.06
CA VAL A 218 -23.54 37.27 22.73
C VAL A 218 -24.04 36.21 21.71
N GLN A 219 -23.63 34.95 21.94
CA GLN A 219 -24.12 33.63 21.47
C GLN A 219 -24.61 33.43 20.03
N LEU A 220 -23.86 32.60 19.28
CA LEU A 220 -24.36 31.91 18.09
C LEU A 220 -25.27 30.75 18.50
N VAL A 221 -26.58 31.02 18.52
CA VAL A 221 -27.61 30.01 18.28
C VAL A 221 -27.54 29.62 16.81
N VAL A 222 -27.51 28.31 16.55
CA VAL A 222 -27.58 27.73 15.21
C VAL A 222 -29.03 27.81 14.74
N GLU A 223 -29.32 28.72 13.81
CA GLU A 223 -30.52 28.62 12.97
C GLU A 223 -30.13 28.36 11.51
N LYS A 224 -30.77 27.31 10.97
CA LYS A 224 -30.63 26.85 9.58
C LYS A 224 -31.28 27.84 8.62
N PRO A 225 -30.67 28.17 7.47
CA PRO A 225 -31.40 28.78 6.37
C PRO A 225 -32.19 27.71 5.61
N GLY A 226 -33.46 28.04 5.37
CA GLY A 226 -34.43 27.22 4.69
C GLY A 226 -34.11 26.96 3.22
N THR A 227 -34.69 25.86 2.77
CA THR A 227 -34.74 25.34 1.41
C THR A 227 -35.37 26.32 0.43
N SER A 228 -34.64 26.69 -0.63
CA SER A 228 -35.23 27.07 -1.91
C SER A 228 -34.65 26.16 -3.01
N SER A 229 -35.54 25.38 -3.60
CA SER A 229 -35.26 24.42 -4.66
C SER A 229 -34.97 25.13 -5.98
N ILE A 230 -33.76 24.98 -6.52
CA ILE A 230 -33.49 25.25 -7.94
C ILE A 230 -33.47 23.90 -8.66
N LYS A 231 -34.63 23.53 -9.22
CA LYS A 231 -34.71 22.49 -10.25
C LYS A 231 -34.41 23.15 -11.59
N GLY A 232 -33.29 22.79 -12.21
CA GLY A 232 -32.94 23.25 -13.55
C GLY A 232 -31.79 22.43 -14.12
N THR A 233 -32.09 21.29 -14.73
CA THR A 233 -31.13 20.56 -15.55
C THR A 233 -31.02 21.28 -16.90
N LEU A 234 -29.85 21.82 -17.24
CA LEU A 234 -29.61 22.38 -18.57
C LEU A 234 -29.75 21.26 -19.63
N PRO A 235 -30.46 21.50 -20.75
CA PRO A 235 -30.63 20.48 -21.78
C PRO A 235 -29.30 20.17 -22.48
N VAL A 236 -28.94 18.88 -22.52
CA VAL A 236 -27.78 18.40 -23.29
C VAL A 236 -28.07 18.57 -24.78
N THR A 237 -27.30 19.42 -25.46
CA THR A 237 -27.46 19.67 -26.90
C THR A 237 -27.10 18.44 -27.75
N GLN A 238 -27.65 18.34 -28.96
CA GLN A 238 -27.30 17.25 -29.89
C GLN A 238 -25.79 17.23 -30.21
N ALA A 239 -25.15 18.40 -30.29
CA ALA A 239 -23.70 18.50 -30.45
C ALA A 239 -22.92 17.91 -29.27
N MET A 240 -23.39 18.13 -28.03
CA MET A 240 -22.81 17.50 -26.83
C MET A 240 -23.01 15.98 -26.84
N ARG A 241 -24.18 15.49 -27.26
CA ARG A 241 -24.43 14.04 -27.40
C ARG A 241 -23.48 13.39 -28.42
N ASN A 242 -23.31 14.02 -29.57
CA ASN A 242 -22.42 13.51 -30.62
C ASN A 242 -20.95 13.51 -30.16
N ARG A 243 -20.49 14.56 -29.46
CA ARG A 243 -19.13 14.61 -28.89
C ARG A 243 -18.91 13.51 -27.84
N ASN A 244 -19.89 13.31 -26.95
CA ASN A 244 -19.80 12.27 -25.92
C ASN A 244 -19.76 10.87 -26.55
N ALA A 245 -20.55 10.63 -27.60
CA ALA A 245 -20.53 9.36 -28.34
C ALA A 245 -19.17 9.12 -29.03
N ALA A 246 -18.59 10.15 -29.65
CA ALA A 246 -17.26 10.04 -30.27
C ALA A 246 -16.14 9.80 -29.25
N ALA A 247 -16.19 10.47 -28.10
CA ALA A 247 -15.24 10.27 -27.01
C ALA A 247 -15.31 8.83 -26.46
N LEU A 248 -16.52 8.31 -26.26
CA LEU A 248 -16.72 6.93 -25.85
C LEU A 248 -16.19 5.93 -26.87
N GLU A 249 -16.47 6.13 -28.16
CA GLU A 249 -15.99 5.19 -29.18
C GLU A 249 -14.45 5.17 -29.22
N LYS A 250 -13.80 6.32 -29.05
CA LYS A 250 -12.35 6.39 -28.91
C LYS A 250 -11.85 5.60 -27.70
N GLU A 251 -12.51 5.75 -26.55
CA GLU A 251 -12.18 5.00 -25.33
C GLU A 251 -12.39 3.49 -25.53
N ARG A 252 -13.51 3.10 -26.15
CA ARG A 252 -13.80 1.72 -26.54
C ARG A 252 -12.69 1.12 -27.38
N VAL A 253 -12.24 1.82 -28.43
CA VAL A 253 -11.15 1.34 -29.29
C VAL A 253 -9.87 1.10 -28.48
N VAL A 254 -9.50 2.03 -27.58
CA VAL A 254 -8.29 1.92 -26.75
C VAL A 254 -8.39 0.74 -25.77
N VAL A 255 -9.53 0.60 -25.08
CA VAL A 255 -9.73 -0.47 -24.10
C VAL A 255 -9.78 -1.83 -24.78
N MET A 256 -10.53 -1.95 -25.89
CA MET A 256 -10.69 -3.20 -26.62
C MET A 256 -9.42 -3.61 -27.38
N ASP A 257 -8.53 -2.69 -27.75
CA ASP A 257 -7.23 -3.05 -28.32
C ASP A 257 -6.39 -3.92 -27.36
N ARG A 258 -6.59 -3.82 -26.04
CA ARG A 258 -5.87 -4.65 -25.06
C ARG A 258 -6.45 -6.06 -24.94
N VAL A 259 -7.66 -6.32 -25.44
CA VAL A 259 -8.35 -7.61 -25.32
C VAL A 259 -8.04 -8.47 -26.56
N LYS A 260 -7.01 -9.33 -26.46
CA LYS A 260 -6.55 -10.16 -27.59
C LYS A 260 -7.07 -11.61 -27.59
N ASN A 261 -7.65 -12.07 -26.49
CA ASN A 261 -8.25 -13.40 -26.35
C ASN A 261 -9.67 -13.25 -25.79
N SER A 262 -10.59 -14.15 -26.15
CA SER A 262 -11.93 -14.18 -25.54
C SER A 262 -11.85 -14.55 -24.06
N ILE A 263 -12.74 -13.99 -23.24
CA ILE A 263 -12.80 -14.34 -21.81
C ILE A 263 -13.10 -15.83 -21.59
N THR A 264 -13.84 -16.48 -22.48
CA THR A 264 -14.10 -17.92 -22.43
C THR A 264 -12.81 -18.74 -22.55
N SER A 265 -11.95 -18.43 -23.53
CA SER A 265 -10.65 -19.09 -23.68
C SER A 265 -9.70 -18.81 -22.51
N LYS A 266 -9.79 -17.60 -21.94
CA LYS A 266 -9.02 -17.24 -20.74
C LYS A 266 -9.46 -18.05 -19.52
N LEU A 267 -10.77 -18.24 -19.31
CA LEU A 267 -11.32 -19.09 -18.25
C LEU A 267 -10.92 -20.55 -18.41
N GLU A 268 -10.98 -21.08 -19.64
CA GLU A 268 -10.51 -22.44 -19.94
C GLU A 268 -9.01 -22.62 -19.61
N ALA A 269 -8.17 -21.65 -19.99
CA ALA A 269 -6.74 -21.71 -19.73
C ALA A 269 -6.37 -21.52 -18.25
N ALA A 270 -7.20 -20.81 -17.49
CA ALA A 270 -6.98 -20.60 -16.06
C ALA A 270 -7.51 -21.77 -15.21
N ALA A 271 -8.34 -22.64 -15.78
CA ALA A 271 -8.82 -23.82 -15.09
C ALA A 271 -7.63 -24.74 -14.70
N PRO A 272 -7.68 -25.39 -13.53
CA PRO A 272 -8.78 -25.36 -12.57
C PRO A 272 -8.69 -24.22 -11.54
N TYR A 273 -7.60 -23.44 -11.53
CA TYR A 273 -7.36 -22.42 -10.49
C TYR A 273 -8.23 -21.17 -10.64
N ASN A 274 -8.54 -20.77 -11.88
CA ASN A 274 -9.21 -19.51 -12.20
C ASN A 274 -8.58 -18.28 -11.53
N PHE A 275 -7.25 -18.29 -11.40
CA PHE A 275 -6.45 -17.18 -10.89
C PHE A 275 -5.90 -16.37 -12.06
N PHE A 276 -6.14 -15.07 -12.03
CA PHE A 276 -5.73 -14.12 -13.06
C PHE A 276 -4.93 -12.97 -12.46
N LEU A 277 -4.11 -12.35 -13.29
CA LEU A 277 -3.56 -11.02 -13.03
C LEU A 277 -4.27 -9.99 -13.91
N THR A 278 -4.19 -8.71 -13.56
CA THR A 278 -4.65 -7.65 -14.46
C THR A 278 -3.77 -7.54 -15.70
N THR A 279 -4.39 -7.25 -16.84
CA THR A 279 -3.70 -6.77 -18.03
C THR A 279 -2.97 -5.45 -17.70
N ILE A 280 -1.75 -5.27 -18.19
CA ILE A 280 -0.92 -4.09 -17.93
C ILE A 280 -0.79 -3.25 -19.19
N THR A 281 -1.28 -2.00 -19.16
CA THR A 281 -1.36 -1.10 -20.31
C THR A 281 -0.05 -0.94 -21.07
N GLU A 282 1.05 -0.70 -20.36
CA GLU A 282 2.37 -0.49 -20.98
C GLU A 282 3.10 -1.80 -21.32
N SER A 283 2.57 -2.96 -20.95
CA SER A 283 3.19 -4.27 -21.17
C SER A 283 2.37 -5.10 -22.16
N LYS A 284 2.62 -4.89 -23.46
CA LYS A 284 1.90 -5.56 -24.58
C LYS A 284 1.87 -7.09 -24.50
N ASN A 285 2.87 -7.71 -23.87
CA ASN A 285 2.88 -9.16 -23.67
C ASN A 285 1.71 -9.62 -22.81
N THR A 286 1.30 -8.82 -21.82
CA THR A 286 0.17 -9.15 -20.94
C THR A 286 -1.17 -9.12 -21.68
N HIS A 287 -1.29 -8.38 -22.80
CA HIS A 287 -2.51 -8.32 -23.60
C HIS A 287 -2.82 -9.67 -24.27
N HIS A 288 -1.77 -10.44 -24.59
CA HIS A 288 -1.85 -11.75 -25.24
C HIS A 288 -1.82 -12.91 -24.24
N GLU A 289 -1.42 -12.65 -23.00
CA GLU A 289 -1.36 -13.66 -21.95
C GLU A 289 -2.78 -14.08 -21.52
N LYS A 290 -3.09 -15.38 -21.64
CA LYS A 290 -4.42 -15.91 -21.29
C LYS A 290 -4.78 -15.79 -19.81
N LEU A 291 -3.78 -15.70 -18.94
CA LEU A 291 -3.95 -15.51 -17.48
C LEU A 291 -3.94 -14.03 -17.06
N SER A 292 -4.15 -13.12 -18.01
CA SER A 292 -4.35 -11.69 -17.79
C SER A 292 -5.78 -11.28 -18.13
N VAL A 293 -6.40 -10.42 -17.33
CA VAL A 293 -7.77 -9.96 -17.55
C VAL A 293 -7.91 -8.46 -17.27
N SER A 294 -8.70 -7.76 -18.09
CA SER A 294 -9.12 -6.37 -17.89
C SER A 294 -10.52 -6.32 -17.26
N PHE A 295 -10.90 -5.19 -16.63
CA PHE A 295 -12.23 -5.08 -15.99
C PHE A 295 -13.37 -5.34 -16.99
N ILE A 296 -13.26 -4.78 -18.20
CA ILE A 296 -14.27 -4.93 -19.25
C ILE A 296 -14.57 -6.39 -19.59
N GLU A 297 -13.59 -7.29 -19.47
CA GLU A 297 -13.77 -8.71 -19.76
C GLU A 297 -14.58 -9.43 -18.67
N LEU A 298 -14.64 -8.88 -17.44
CA LEU A 298 -15.46 -9.44 -16.35
C LEU A 298 -16.96 -9.24 -16.56
N ILE A 299 -17.33 -8.31 -17.44
CA ILE A 299 -18.70 -7.96 -17.80
C ILE A 299 -19.01 -8.26 -19.28
N ASP A 300 -18.15 -9.07 -19.92
CA ASP A 300 -18.33 -9.48 -21.31
C ASP A 300 -19.62 -10.31 -21.47
N PRO A 301 -20.49 -10.01 -22.47
CA PRO A 301 -21.72 -10.75 -22.72
C PRO A 301 -21.54 -12.26 -22.95
N MET A 302 -20.35 -12.72 -23.36
CA MET A 302 -20.03 -14.15 -23.48
C MET A 302 -20.09 -14.89 -22.12
N LEU A 303 -20.02 -14.18 -21.00
CA LEU A 303 -20.20 -14.77 -19.66
C LEU A 303 -21.67 -15.00 -19.30
N GLY A 304 -22.58 -14.40 -20.05
CA GLY A 304 -24.02 -14.40 -19.81
C GLY A 304 -24.61 -12.98 -19.87
N GLU A 305 -25.92 -12.89 -20.12
CA GLU A 305 -26.62 -11.62 -20.12
C GLU A 305 -26.79 -11.11 -18.68
N LEU A 306 -26.13 -9.99 -18.34
CA LEU A 306 -26.14 -9.43 -17.00
C LEU A 306 -27.53 -8.96 -16.57
N ASP A 307 -27.92 -9.36 -15.38
CA ASP A 307 -29.15 -8.95 -14.67
C ASP A 307 -28.85 -7.97 -13.52
N GLY A 308 -27.67 -8.08 -12.90
CA GLY A 308 -27.29 -7.19 -11.81
C GLY A 308 -25.84 -7.34 -11.36
N VAL A 309 -25.35 -6.31 -10.68
CA VAL A 309 -23.98 -6.25 -10.17
C VAL A 309 -23.93 -5.83 -8.71
N LEU A 310 -23.25 -6.61 -7.87
CA LEU A 310 -22.81 -6.19 -6.54
C LEU A 310 -21.32 -5.84 -6.61
N GLN A 311 -20.95 -4.65 -6.14
CA GLN A 311 -19.57 -4.21 -6.00
C GLN A 311 -19.30 -3.84 -4.54
N LEU A 312 -18.37 -4.54 -3.90
CA LEU A 312 -17.77 -4.13 -2.63
C LEU A 312 -16.34 -3.68 -2.94
N ASN A 313 -16.01 -2.42 -2.66
CA ASN A 313 -14.66 -1.90 -2.88
C ASN A 313 -14.20 -0.91 -1.81
N PHE A 314 -12.90 -0.61 -1.76
CA PHE A 314 -12.38 0.49 -0.95
C PHE A 314 -12.55 1.82 -1.69
N MET A 315 -11.86 2.00 -2.82
CA MET A 315 -11.93 3.23 -3.61
C MET A 315 -12.70 3.01 -4.92
N VAL A 316 -13.51 4.00 -5.29
CA VAL A 316 -14.29 4.00 -6.53
C VAL A 316 -14.13 5.34 -7.25
N GLN A 317 -13.78 5.27 -8.53
CA GLN A 317 -13.85 6.37 -9.48
C GLN A 317 -15.11 6.16 -10.32
N LEU A 318 -16.21 6.85 -9.99
CA LEU A 318 -17.54 6.53 -10.49
C LEU A 318 -17.62 6.64 -12.01
N GLY A 319 -17.06 7.71 -12.58
CA GLY A 319 -17.05 7.92 -14.03
C GLY A 319 -16.33 6.80 -14.78
N TRP A 320 -15.16 6.39 -14.27
CA TRP A 320 -14.41 5.27 -14.84
C TRP A 320 -15.21 3.96 -14.73
N LEU A 321 -15.78 3.63 -13.58
CA LEU A 321 -16.56 2.41 -13.41
C LEU A 321 -17.71 2.33 -14.43
N LEU A 322 -18.49 3.42 -14.56
CA LEU A 322 -19.63 3.48 -15.48
C LEU A 322 -19.20 3.44 -16.95
N SER A 323 -18.04 4.01 -17.28
CA SER A 323 -17.49 3.92 -18.65
C SER A 323 -17.33 2.47 -19.10
N GLN A 324 -16.85 1.57 -18.21
CA GLN A 324 -16.63 0.17 -18.54
C GLN A 324 -17.91 -0.53 -19.01
N PHE A 325 -19.02 -0.29 -18.32
CA PHE A 325 -20.33 -0.79 -18.71
C PHE A 325 -20.85 -0.11 -19.99
N HIS A 326 -20.63 1.20 -20.10
CA HIS A 326 -21.10 1.98 -21.25
C HIS A 326 -20.41 1.58 -22.57
N ILE A 327 -19.12 1.24 -22.52
CA ILE A 327 -18.33 0.75 -23.66
C ILE A 327 -18.96 -0.52 -24.28
N LEU A 328 -19.53 -1.40 -23.44
CA LEU A 328 -20.21 -2.62 -23.90
C LEU A 328 -21.71 -2.43 -24.15
N GLY A 329 -22.22 -1.20 -24.09
CA GLY A 329 -23.65 -0.92 -24.25
C GLY A 329 -24.52 -1.35 -23.06
N LEU A 330 -23.92 -1.76 -21.94
CA LEU A 330 -24.60 -2.24 -20.72
C LEU A 330 -25.07 -1.07 -19.87
N ARG A 331 -26.04 -0.31 -20.39
CA ARG A 331 -26.56 0.89 -19.70
C ARG A 331 -27.58 0.48 -18.64
N GLN A 332 -27.54 1.16 -17.50
CA GLN A 332 -28.54 1.05 -16.43
C GLN A 332 -28.71 -0.36 -15.85
N ILE A 333 -27.66 -1.19 -15.90
CA ILE A 333 -27.66 -2.47 -15.18
C ILE A 333 -27.80 -2.18 -13.68
N PRO A 334 -28.76 -2.81 -12.98
CA PRO A 334 -28.91 -2.64 -11.54
C PRO A 334 -27.61 -2.95 -10.80
N MET A 335 -27.10 -1.96 -10.06
CA MET A 335 -25.83 -2.05 -9.35
C MET A 335 -26.01 -1.69 -7.87
N THR A 336 -25.57 -2.55 -6.97
CA THR A 336 -25.38 -2.19 -5.56
C THR A 336 -23.90 -1.95 -5.33
N LEU A 337 -23.54 -0.74 -4.86
CA LEU A 337 -22.16 -0.29 -4.72
C LEU A 337 -21.85 0.02 -3.25
N LEU A 338 -21.19 -0.91 -2.56
CA LEU A 338 -20.64 -0.72 -1.22
C LEU A 338 -19.19 -0.22 -1.32
N TYR A 339 -18.91 0.95 -0.75
CA TYR A 339 -17.58 1.58 -0.90
C TYR A 339 -17.03 2.15 0.40
N GLY A 340 -15.70 2.23 0.50
CA GLY A 340 -15.02 2.98 1.56
C GLY A 340 -14.94 4.47 1.22
N GLU A 341 -14.46 4.78 0.02
CA GLU A 341 -14.33 6.13 -0.54
C GLU A 341 -14.76 6.15 -2.01
N ILE A 342 -15.31 7.27 -2.45
CA ILE A 342 -15.73 7.53 -3.82
C ILE A 342 -15.30 8.93 -4.21
N ASP A 343 -14.86 9.12 -5.46
CA ASP A 343 -14.37 10.40 -5.99
C ASP A 343 -15.47 11.47 -6.07
N MET A 344 -16.70 11.05 -6.33
CA MET A 344 -17.88 11.92 -6.38
C MET A 344 -19.14 11.21 -5.87
N ASP A 345 -20.07 11.98 -5.29
CA ASP A 345 -21.38 11.45 -4.91
C ASP A 345 -22.13 10.93 -6.14
N VAL A 346 -22.87 9.83 -5.95
CA VAL A 346 -23.73 9.28 -7.02
C VAL A 346 -24.88 10.25 -7.29
N PRO A 347 -24.99 10.82 -8.51
CA PRO A 347 -26.06 11.75 -8.87
C PRO A 347 -27.44 11.12 -8.75
N ASP A 348 -28.46 11.91 -8.41
CA ASP A 348 -29.83 11.42 -8.22
C ASP A 348 -30.39 10.70 -9.45
N GLN A 349 -30.00 11.10 -10.66
CA GLN A 349 -30.44 10.45 -11.90
C GLN A 349 -29.92 9.02 -12.04
N LEU A 350 -28.78 8.69 -11.40
CA LEU A 350 -28.21 7.34 -11.43
C LEU A 350 -28.75 6.46 -10.31
N LYS A 351 -29.38 7.03 -9.27
CA LYS A 351 -29.93 6.29 -8.13
C LYS A 351 -31.12 5.39 -8.49
N SER A 352 -31.69 5.55 -9.68
CA SER A 352 -32.73 4.64 -10.20
C SER A 352 -32.20 3.23 -10.50
N PHE A 353 -30.89 3.09 -10.78
CA PHE A 353 -30.26 1.80 -11.05
C PHE A 353 -28.98 1.55 -10.23
N ILE A 354 -28.42 2.56 -9.55
CA ILE A 354 -27.30 2.41 -8.63
C ILE A 354 -27.79 2.61 -7.19
N THR A 355 -27.54 1.62 -6.33
CA THR A 355 -27.75 1.70 -4.89
C THR A 355 -26.39 1.90 -4.20
N PRO A 356 -25.97 3.15 -3.93
CA PRO A 356 -24.71 3.43 -3.25
C PRO A 356 -24.81 3.26 -1.74
N LYS A 357 -23.79 2.66 -1.12
CA LYS A 357 -23.67 2.51 0.33
C LYS A 357 -22.24 2.72 0.81
N LYS A 358 -21.97 3.87 1.44
CA LYS A 358 -20.69 4.08 2.13
C LYS A 358 -20.60 3.18 3.37
N ILE A 359 -19.53 2.41 3.48
CA ILE A 359 -19.25 1.55 4.63
C ILE A 359 -18.19 2.22 5.49
N LYS A 360 -18.56 2.52 6.74
CA LYS A 360 -17.66 3.08 7.75
C LYS A 360 -17.33 2.00 8.79
N PRO A 361 -16.07 1.55 8.88
CA PRO A 361 -15.64 0.65 9.94
C PRO A 361 -15.91 1.25 11.33
N PRO A 362 -16.13 0.42 12.37
CA PRO A 362 -16.38 0.92 13.72
C PRO A 362 -15.23 1.72 14.34
N SER A 363 -13.99 1.42 13.93
CA SER A 363 -12.78 2.11 14.39
C SER A 363 -12.28 3.08 13.32
N PRO A 364 -11.81 4.29 13.66
CA PRO A 364 -11.19 5.21 12.71
C PRO A 364 -9.85 4.70 12.15
N PHE A 365 -9.28 3.66 12.77
CA PHE A 365 -8.09 2.96 12.29
C PHE A 365 -8.42 1.72 11.45
N GLY A 366 -9.71 1.43 11.27
CA GLY A 366 -10.22 0.38 10.40
C GLY A 366 -10.45 0.90 8.98
N SER A 367 -10.58 -0.03 8.03
CA SER A 367 -10.92 0.29 6.64
C SER A 367 -11.87 -0.74 6.04
N HIS A 368 -12.67 -0.33 5.07
CA HIS A 368 -13.42 -1.25 4.20
C HIS A 368 -12.53 -1.59 3.00
N HIS A 369 -11.68 -2.63 3.11
CA HIS A 369 -10.66 -2.94 2.11
C HIS A 369 -11.04 -4.05 1.12
N THR A 370 -12.14 -4.75 1.41
CA THR A 370 -12.80 -5.75 0.56
C THR A 370 -12.94 -5.31 -0.89
N LYS A 371 -12.64 -6.22 -1.80
CA LYS A 371 -12.78 -6.08 -3.25
C LYS A 371 -13.43 -7.34 -3.79
N LEU A 372 -14.75 -7.30 -3.82
CA LEU A 372 -15.60 -8.44 -4.12
C LEU A 372 -16.69 -8.01 -5.11
N MET A 373 -16.88 -8.80 -6.15
CA MET A 373 -17.92 -8.60 -7.14
C MET A 373 -18.84 -9.81 -7.20
N VAL A 374 -20.14 -9.58 -7.36
CA VAL A 374 -21.11 -10.62 -7.73
C VAL A 374 -21.85 -10.16 -8.97
N PHE A 375 -21.76 -10.94 -10.04
CA PHE A 375 -22.48 -10.72 -11.27
C PHE A 375 -23.62 -11.73 -11.35
N THR A 376 -24.86 -11.26 -11.48
CA THR A 376 -26.03 -12.13 -11.72
C THR A 376 -26.44 -12.04 -13.18
N TYR A 377 -26.95 -13.14 -13.72
CA TYR A 377 -27.33 -13.25 -15.12
C TYR A 377 -28.83 -13.55 -15.26
N LYS A 378 -29.40 -13.27 -16.43
CA LYS A 378 -30.84 -13.49 -16.70
C LYS A 378 -31.29 -14.95 -16.64
N ASP A 379 -30.37 -15.90 -16.79
CA ASP A 379 -30.65 -17.33 -16.59
C ASP A 379 -30.68 -17.74 -15.10
N GLY A 380 -30.63 -16.77 -14.18
CA GLY A 380 -30.63 -16.98 -12.74
C GLY A 380 -29.28 -17.39 -12.16
N GLY A 381 -28.29 -17.69 -12.99
CA GLY A 381 -26.94 -17.99 -12.55
C GLY A 381 -26.20 -16.75 -12.03
N LEU A 382 -25.06 -16.97 -11.38
CA LEU A 382 -24.18 -15.90 -10.95
C LEU A 382 -22.70 -16.28 -11.03
N ARG A 383 -21.83 -15.28 -10.88
CA ARG A 383 -20.39 -15.44 -10.74
C ARG A 383 -19.86 -14.54 -9.63
N VAL A 384 -18.90 -15.05 -8.86
CA VAL A 384 -18.22 -14.31 -7.79
C VAL A 384 -16.80 -14.01 -8.22
N VAL A 385 -16.34 -12.77 -8.00
CA VAL A 385 -14.95 -12.37 -8.23
C VAL A 385 -14.38 -11.81 -6.93
N ILE A 386 -13.24 -12.35 -6.49
CA ILE A 386 -12.45 -11.83 -5.38
C ILE A 386 -11.19 -11.21 -5.97
N SER A 387 -10.97 -9.92 -5.73
CA SER A 387 -9.93 -9.13 -6.40
C SER A 387 -9.04 -8.39 -5.40
N THR A 388 -7.93 -7.85 -5.88
CA THR A 388 -7.09 -6.88 -5.15
C THR A 388 -7.16 -5.47 -5.72
N ALA A 389 -7.86 -5.26 -6.84
CA ALA A 389 -8.01 -3.97 -7.50
C ALA A 389 -9.11 -3.09 -6.88
N ASN A 390 -8.79 -1.81 -6.67
CA ASN A 390 -9.82 -0.79 -6.48
C ASN A 390 -10.58 -0.53 -7.79
N LEU A 391 -11.76 0.09 -7.73
CA LEU A 391 -12.50 0.51 -8.93
C LEU A 391 -12.04 1.89 -9.38
N VAL A 392 -10.73 2.06 -9.60
CA VAL A 392 -10.09 3.28 -10.09
C VAL A 392 -9.20 2.95 -11.27
N GLU A 393 -9.11 3.83 -12.26
CA GLU A 393 -8.41 3.56 -13.52
C GLU A 393 -6.97 3.08 -13.29
N SER A 394 -6.22 3.80 -12.43
CA SER A 394 -4.81 3.46 -12.16
C SER A 394 -4.60 2.05 -11.61
N ASP A 395 -5.60 1.44 -10.96
CA ASP A 395 -5.50 0.07 -10.44
C ASP A 395 -5.65 -1.00 -11.53
N TRP A 396 -6.18 -0.62 -12.70
CA TRP A 396 -6.40 -1.49 -13.86
C TRP A 396 -5.52 -1.16 -15.06
N ASP A 397 -4.67 -0.12 -14.96
CA ASP A 397 -3.70 0.23 -15.98
C ASP A 397 -2.32 -0.41 -15.75
N ASN A 398 -1.49 0.16 -14.88
CA ASN A 398 -0.07 -0.22 -14.76
C ASN A 398 0.29 -0.83 -13.40
N ARG A 399 -0.70 -1.38 -12.69
CA ARG A 399 -0.51 -2.06 -11.40
C ARG A 399 -0.75 -3.56 -11.52
N THR A 400 0.07 -4.35 -10.84
CA THR A 400 -0.14 -5.78 -10.73
C THR A 400 -1.20 -6.08 -9.67
N GLN A 401 -2.37 -6.52 -10.11
CA GLN A 401 -3.48 -7.00 -9.27
C GLN A 401 -3.69 -8.49 -9.47
N GLY A 402 -4.33 -9.15 -8.51
CA GLY A 402 -4.78 -10.53 -8.63
C GLY A 402 -6.29 -10.64 -8.53
N LEU A 403 -6.85 -11.58 -9.29
CA LEU A 403 -8.27 -11.92 -9.26
C LEU A 403 -8.43 -13.43 -9.19
N TRP A 404 -9.38 -13.86 -8.38
CA TRP A 404 -9.99 -15.18 -8.52
C TRP A 404 -11.40 -15.00 -9.07
N ILE A 405 -11.71 -15.71 -10.15
CA ILE A 405 -13.00 -15.69 -10.81
C ILE A 405 -13.65 -17.06 -10.61
N SER A 406 -14.84 -17.12 -9.99
CA SER A 406 -15.53 -18.40 -9.82
C SER A 406 -15.93 -18.99 -11.17
N PRO A 407 -16.13 -20.32 -11.27
CA PRO A 407 -16.99 -20.90 -12.31
C PRO A 407 -18.37 -20.22 -12.33
N LYS A 408 -19.12 -20.39 -13.42
CA LYS A 408 -20.52 -19.96 -13.44
C LYS A 408 -21.26 -20.83 -12.43
N CYS A 409 -21.97 -20.22 -11.51
CA CYS A 409 -22.78 -20.89 -10.49
C CYS A 409 -24.24 -20.87 -10.98
N PRO A 410 -24.81 -21.99 -11.47
CA PRO A 410 -26.18 -22.04 -11.96
C PRO A 410 -27.22 -21.71 -10.88
N ALA A 411 -28.44 -21.39 -11.27
CA ALA A 411 -29.56 -21.32 -10.34
C ALA A 411 -29.93 -22.73 -9.83
N LEU A 412 -30.27 -22.82 -8.55
CA LEU A 412 -30.85 -24.02 -7.97
C LEU A 412 -32.35 -24.14 -8.32
N PRO A 413 -32.87 -25.36 -8.57
CA PRO A 413 -34.30 -25.63 -8.72
C PRO A 413 -35.14 -25.04 -7.57
N GLU A 414 -36.35 -24.53 -7.86
CA GLU A 414 -37.20 -23.79 -6.89
C GLU A 414 -37.37 -24.51 -5.54
N ASP A 415 -37.55 -25.82 -5.58
CA ASP A 415 -37.76 -26.75 -4.47
C ASP A 415 -36.49 -27.18 -3.70
N SER A 416 -35.31 -26.71 -4.11
CA SER A 416 -34.04 -27.06 -3.47
C SER A 416 -33.97 -26.64 -1.99
N ASP A 417 -33.40 -27.51 -1.14
CA ASP A 417 -33.07 -27.19 0.24
C ASP A 417 -32.12 -25.98 0.31
N THR A 418 -32.29 -25.15 1.33
CA THR A 418 -31.39 -24.07 1.75
C THR A 418 -29.90 -24.44 1.81
N LEU A 419 -29.56 -25.71 2.11
CA LEU A 419 -28.18 -26.20 2.16
C LEU A 419 -27.64 -26.69 0.80
N SER A 420 -28.48 -26.75 -0.22
CA SER A 420 -28.11 -27.26 -1.56
C SER A 420 -27.08 -26.36 -2.24
N GLY A 421 -26.31 -26.95 -3.15
CA GLY A 421 -25.32 -26.24 -3.96
C GLY A 421 -24.15 -25.68 -3.15
N GLU A 422 -23.82 -26.30 -2.01
CA GLU A 422 -22.63 -25.96 -1.24
C GLU A 422 -21.39 -26.68 -1.81
N SER A 423 -20.27 -25.98 -1.79
CA SER A 423 -18.95 -26.48 -2.18
C SER A 423 -18.31 -27.36 -1.10
N PRO A 424 -17.37 -28.25 -1.47
CA PRO A 424 -16.55 -29.00 -0.50
C PRO A 424 -15.76 -28.11 0.48
N THR A 425 -15.53 -26.84 0.14
CA THR A 425 -14.80 -25.85 0.93
C THR A 425 -15.71 -24.93 1.76
N ARG A 426 -17.03 -25.18 1.74
CA ARG A 426 -18.07 -24.36 2.40
C ARG A 426 -18.05 -22.88 2.00
N PHE A 427 -17.65 -22.60 0.77
CA PHE A 427 -17.54 -21.26 0.21
C PHE A 427 -18.87 -20.48 0.30
N LYS A 428 -20.00 -21.10 -0.04
CA LYS A 428 -21.32 -20.45 -0.08
C LYS A 428 -21.75 -20.00 1.32
N MET A 429 -21.62 -20.86 2.31
CA MET A 429 -21.86 -20.56 3.72
C MET A 429 -20.94 -19.43 4.22
N CYS A 430 -19.63 -19.53 3.94
CA CYS A 430 -18.66 -18.54 4.39
C CYS A 430 -18.89 -17.15 3.77
N LEU A 431 -19.16 -17.09 2.46
CA LEU A 431 -19.49 -15.84 1.76
C LEU A 431 -20.79 -15.23 2.29
N THR A 432 -21.83 -16.05 2.46
CA THR A 432 -23.13 -15.60 2.99
C THR A 432 -23.00 -15.02 4.40
N ARG A 433 -22.23 -15.72 5.27
CA ARG A 433 -21.93 -15.25 6.62
C ARG A 433 -21.16 -13.93 6.59
N TYR A 434 -20.20 -13.79 5.67
CA TYR A 434 -19.42 -12.57 5.51
C TYR A 434 -20.27 -11.37 5.10
N LEU A 435 -21.11 -11.51 4.07
CA LEU A 435 -22.01 -10.45 3.62
C LEU A 435 -23.02 -10.08 4.73
N SER A 436 -23.54 -11.07 5.45
CA SER A 436 -24.45 -10.85 6.59
C SER A 436 -23.80 -10.03 7.71
N ALA A 437 -22.47 -10.14 7.90
CA ALA A 437 -21.75 -9.46 8.96
C ALA A 437 -21.68 -7.92 8.78
N TYR A 438 -21.96 -7.41 7.57
CA TYR A 438 -22.10 -5.97 7.34
C TYR A 438 -23.33 -5.38 8.01
N LYS A 439 -24.39 -6.18 8.20
CA LYS A 439 -25.67 -5.74 8.78
C LYS A 439 -26.28 -4.55 8.05
N VAL A 440 -26.20 -4.54 6.72
CA VAL A 440 -26.80 -3.51 5.86
C VAL A 440 -27.92 -4.12 5.01
N PRO A 441 -29.11 -3.49 4.92
CA PRO A 441 -30.25 -4.05 4.21
C PRO A 441 -30.00 -4.22 2.70
N GLU A 442 -29.13 -3.40 2.12
CA GLU A 442 -28.78 -3.45 0.70
C GLU A 442 -28.17 -4.80 0.28
N LEU A 443 -27.62 -5.58 1.21
CA LEU A 443 -27.06 -6.91 0.94
C LEU A 443 -28.06 -8.06 1.04
N VAL A 444 -29.25 -7.85 1.62
CA VAL A 444 -30.26 -8.90 1.81
C VAL A 444 -30.69 -9.55 0.49
N PRO A 445 -30.99 -8.80 -0.59
CA PRO A 445 -31.33 -9.40 -1.88
C PRO A 445 -30.18 -10.24 -2.45
N TRP A 446 -28.93 -9.80 -2.28
CA TRP A 446 -27.74 -10.49 -2.77
C TRP A 446 -27.47 -11.79 -2.03
N ILE A 447 -27.65 -11.78 -0.70
CA ILE A 447 -27.58 -12.99 0.12
C ILE A 447 -28.62 -14.01 -0.35
N LYS A 448 -29.85 -13.58 -0.64
CA LYS A 448 -30.90 -14.45 -1.20
C LYS A 448 -30.53 -14.99 -2.59
N LYS A 449 -29.95 -14.17 -3.48
CA LYS A 449 -29.48 -14.66 -4.79
C LYS A 449 -28.36 -15.70 -4.63
N ILE A 450 -27.39 -15.45 -3.73
CA ILE A 450 -26.30 -16.39 -3.41
C ILE A 450 -26.84 -17.69 -2.81
N SER A 451 -27.81 -17.63 -1.89
CA SER A 451 -28.41 -18.84 -1.31
C SER A 451 -29.11 -19.72 -2.35
N ARG A 452 -29.52 -19.13 -3.48
CA ARG A 452 -30.18 -19.81 -4.60
C ARG A 452 -29.23 -20.22 -5.74
N ALA A 453 -27.92 -20.03 -5.59
CA ALA A 453 -26.94 -20.46 -6.57
C ALA A 453 -26.30 -21.80 -6.18
N ASP A 454 -26.04 -22.64 -7.17
CA ASP A 454 -25.23 -23.83 -7.05
C ASP A 454 -23.75 -23.47 -7.16
N MET A 455 -23.06 -23.50 -6.02
CA MET A 455 -21.63 -23.22 -5.87
C MET A 455 -20.81 -24.51 -5.67
N SER A 456 -21.39 -25.69 -5.90
CA SER A 456 -20.76 -26.99 -5.65
C SER A 456 -19.41 -27.16 -6.36
N GLU A 457 -19.21 -26.50 -7.52
CA GLU A 457 -17.97 -26.52 -8.30
C GLU A 457 -16.83 -25.64 -7.77
N ILE A 458 -17.05 -24.85 -6.72
CA ILE A 458 -16.00 -24.03 -6.13
C ILE A 458 -15.02 -24.91 -5.33
N ARG A 459 -13.71 -24.73 -5.58
CA ARG A 459 -12.62 -25.50 -4.94
C ARG A 459 -11.72 -24.68 -4.01
N VAL A 460 -11.97 -23.38 -3.87
CA VAL A 460 -11.23 -22.49 -2.95
C VAL A 460 -12.01 -22.26 -1.66
N PHE A 461 -11.31 -21.99 -0.56
CA PHE A 461 -11.96 -21.53 0.68
C PHE A 461 -12.11 -20.01 0.65
N PHE A 462 -13.24 -19.50 1.13
CA PHE A 462 -13.39 -18.08 1.42
C PHE A 462 -12.74 -17.75 2.76
N VAL A 463 -11.90 -16.72 2.82
CA VAL A 463 -11.33 -16.16 4.06
C VAL A 463 -11.61 -14.67 4.11
N GLY A 464 -12.22 -14.20 5.21
CA GLY A 464 -12.56 -12.80 5.40
C GLY A 464 -12.13 -12.27 6.75
N SER A 465 -12.08 -10.95 6.86
CA SER A 465 -11.92 -10.24 8.14
C SER A 465 -13.12 -9.33 8.34
N VAL A 466 -13.64 -9.31 9.57
CA VAL A 466 -14.74 -8.44 9.98
C VAL A 466 -14.31 -7.70 11.24
N PRO A 467 -14.48 -6.37 11.31
CA PRO A 467 -14.13 -5.60 12.49
C PRO A 467 -14.87 -6.09 13.75
N GLY A 468 -14.15 -6.23 14.86
CA GLY A 468 -14.71 -6.70 16.12
C GLY A 468 -13.69 -7.40 17.01
N SER A 469 -14.15 -7.79 18.20
CA SER A 469 -13.43 -8.67 19.11
C SER A 469 -14.07 -10.06 19.06
N HIS A 470 -13.34 -11.04 18.54
CA HIS A 470 -13.83 -12.39 18.30
C HIS A 470 -13.30 -13.36 19.37
N ALA A 471 -14.17 -14.19 19.92
CA ALA A 471 -13.88 -15.16 20.98
C ALA A 471 -14.62 -16.49 20.73
N GLY A 472 -14.21 -17.56 21.42
CA GLY A 472 -14.85 -18.88 21.32
C GLY A 472 -14.91 -19.39 19.87
N GLN A 473 -16.08 -19.87 19.43
CA GLN A 473 -16.28 -20.31 18.05
C GLN A 473 -16.10 -19.19 17.00
N GLY A 474 -16.27 -17.92 17.39
CA GLY A 474 -16.04 -16.76 16.53
C GLY A 474 -14.57 -16.59 16.13
N LEU A 475 -13.61 -17.12 16.91
CA LEU A 475 -12.18 -17.06 16.58
C LEU A 475 -11.88 -17.70 15.23
N LYS A 476 -12.53 -18.82 14.90
CA LYS A 476 -12.29 -19.58 13.67
C LYS A 476 -12.98 -18.99 12.43
N GLN A 477 -13.68 -17.86 12.57
CA GLN A 477 -14.51 -17.32 11.48
C GLN A 477 -13.80 -16.24 10.67
N TRP A 478 -12.85 -15.51 11.27
CA TRP A 478 -12.26 -14.31 10.66
C TRP A 478 -10.74 -14.22 10.81
N GLY A 479 -10.10 -13.50 9.90
CA GLY A 479 -8.68 -13.10 9.97
C GLY A 479 -7.74 -14.28 10.21
N LEU A 480 -6.75 -14.07 11.10
CA LEU A 480 -5.77 -15.10 11.47
C LEU A 480 -6.42 -16.40 11.95
N GLY A 481 -7.54 -16.32 12.68
CA GLY A 481 -8.16 -17.51 13.25
C GLY A 481 -8.88 -18.36 12.19
N ALA A 482 -9.53 -17.74 11.21
CA ALA A 482 -10.08 -18.47 10.04
C ALA A 482 -8.98 -19.18 9.25
N LEU A 483 -7.92 -18.44 8.90
CA LEU A 483 -6.81 -19.02 8.14
C LEU A 483 -6.16 -20.16 8.93
N SER A 484 -5.92 -19.98 10.24
CA SER A 484 -5.37 -21.04 11.07
C SER A 484 -6.24 -22.28 11.10
N SER A 485 -7.58 -22.14 11.16
CA SER A 485 -8.48 -23.29 11.12
C SER A 485 -8.38 -24.01 9.78
N ILE A 486 -8.50 -23.28 8.66
CA ILE A 486 -8.41 -23.84 7.31
C ILE A 486 -7.10 -24.61 7.15
N LEU A 487 -5.96 -24.02 7.52
CA LEU A 487 -4.65 -24.67 7.36
C LEU A 487 -4.48 -25.87 8.30
N SER A 488 -4.91 -25.77 9.56
CA SER A 488 -4.79 -26.89 10.53
C SER A 488 -5.58 -28.12 10.11
N ASP A 489 -6.78 -27.90 9.56
CA ASP A 489 -7.68 -28.99 9.18
C ASP A 489 -7.24 -29.69 7.88
N ASN A 490 -6.45 -29.00 7.04
CA ASN A 490 -6.27 -29.40 5.64
C ASN A 490 -4.81 -29.53 5.17
N VAL A 491 -3.84 -28.83 5.76
CA VAL A 491 -2.45 -28.82 5.27
C VAL A 491 -1.57 -29.72 6.13
N VAL A 492 -0.77 -30.58 5.51
CA VAL A 492 0.27 -31.35 6.19
C VAL A 492 1.54 -30.49 6.28
N VAL A 493 2.12 -30.40 7.47
CA VAL A 493 3.36 -29.64 7.66
C VAL A 493 4.52 -30.37 6.97
N PRO A 494 5.27 -29.72 6.06
CA PRO A 494 6.42 -30.34 5.41
C PRO A 494 7.48 -30.80 6.42
N GLU A 495 8.27 -31.81 6.06
CA GLU A 495 9.32 -32.36 6.93
C GLU A 495 10.23 -31.24 7.50
N LYS A 496 10.48 -31.31 8.81
CA LYS A 496 11.25 -30.32 9.59
C LYS A 496 10.70 -28.89 9.53
N ASN A 497 9.48 -28.70 9.03
CA ASN A 497 8.89 -27.39 8.73
C ASN A 497 9.71 -26.55 7.74
N SER A 498 10.43 -27.19 6.83
CA SER A 498 11.49 -26.53 6.05
C SER A 498 11.03 -25.46 5.05
N TYR A 499 9.73 -25.40 4.70
CA TYR A 499 9.25 -24.50 3.64
C TYR A 499 9.12 -23.07 4.18
N PRO A 500 9.89 -22.07 3.69
CA PRO A 500 9.74 -20.67 4.09
C PRO A 500 8.32 -20.15 3.85
N LEU A 501 7.89 -19.25 4.73
CA LEU A 501 6.70 -18.43 4.54
C LEU A 501 7.04 -17.23 3.65
N ILE A 502 6.39 -17.12 2.50
CA ILE A 502 6.51 -15.98 1.60
C ILE A 502 5.25 -15.12 1.75
N LEU A 503 5.49 -13.86 2.12
CA LEU A 503 4.50 -12.81 2.27
C LEU A 503 4.72 -11.81 1.15
N GLN A 504 3.67 -11.38 0.47
CA GLN A 504 3.74 -10.29 -0.49
C GLN A 504 2.55 -9.37 -0.22
N CYS A 505 2.80 -8.07 -0.07
CA CYS A 505 1.74 -7.10 0.17
C CYS A 505 2.09 -5.71 -0.37
N SER A 506 1.11 -4.81 -0.39
CA SER A 506 1.26 -3.45 -0.91
C SER A 506 1.38 -2.39 0.20
N SER A 507 1.01 -2.74 1.43
CA SER A 507 1.15 -1.89 2.62
C SER A 507 1.51 -2.73 3.84
N ILE A 508 2.18 -2.10 4.80
CA ILE A 508 2.66 -2.73 6.02
C ILE A 508 2.25 -1.87 7.21
N GLY A 509 1.55 -2.48 8.16
CA GLY A 509 1.15 -1.83 9.42
C GLY A 509 2.24 -1.82 10.48
N SER A 510 1.91 -1.31 11.67
CA SER A 510 2.77 -1.41 12.85
C SER A 510 2.78 -2.85 13.39
N LEU A 511 3.91 -3.54 13.24
CA LEU A 511 4.06 -4.94 13.62
C LEU A 511 4.56 -5.08 15.07
N GLY A 512 5.29 -4.09 15.56
CA GLY A 512 5.82 -4.03 16.93
C GLY A 512 7.33 -3.85 16.97
N PRO A 513 7.90 -3.72 18.18
CA PRO A 513 9.31 -3.35 18.37
C PRO A 513 10.30 -4.43 17.93
N ASN A 514 9.88 -5.70 17.80
CA ASN A 514 10.72 -6.83 17.40
C ASN A 514 9.92 -7.83 16.55
N PRO A 515 10.61 -8.74 15.81
CA PRO A 515 9.94 -9.70 14.93
C PRO A 515 8.84 -10.53 15.62
N ASP A 516 9.11 -11.03 16.83
CA ASP A 516 8.20 -11.94 17.56
C ASP A 516 6.94 -11.23 18.09
N SER A 517 6.91 -9.90 18.08
CA SER A 517 5.74 -9.12 18.47
C SER A 517 4.51 -9.36 17.60
N TYR A 518 4.71 -9.75 16.32
CA TYR A 518 3.61 -10.07 15.42
C TYR A 518 4.03 -10.91 14.21
N LEU A 519 5.10 -10.54 13.51
CA LEU A 519 5.50 -11.21 12.26
C LEU A 519 5.92 -12.66 12.50
N THR A 520 6.90 -12.89 13.37
CA THR A 520 7.37 -14.24 13.71
C THR A 520 6.65 -14.85 14.90
N GLY A 521 5.75 -14.09 15.53
CA GLY A 521 4.80 -14.53 16.53
C GLY A 521 3.49 -14.99 15.87
N ASP A 522 2.48 -14.12 15.86
CA ASP A 522 1.12 -14.43 15.41
C ASP A 522 1.05 -14.83 13.92
N VAL A 523 1.66 -14.07 13.02
CA VAL A 523 1.60 -14.33 11.58
C VAL A 523 2.28 -15.64 11.25
N LEU A 524 3.55 -15.83 11.61
CA LEU A 524 4.27 -17.06 11.31
C LEU A 524 3.60 -18.30 11.92
N ARG A 525 3.14 -18.20 13.18
CA ARG A 525 2.42 -19.29 13.86
C ARG A 525 1.17 -19.70 13.09
N THR A 526 0.34 -18.74 12.69
CA THR A 526 -0.91 -19.01 11.95
C THR A 526 -0.65 -19.52 10.54
N PHE A 527 0.24 -18.87 9.79
CA PHE A 527 0.49 -19.19 8.38
C PHE A 527 1.31 -20.48 8.22
N CYS A 528 1.88 -21.02 9.30
CA CYS A 528 2.51 -22.34 9.33
C CYS A 528 1.72 -23.37 10.15
N SER A 529 0.45 -23.10 10.44
CA SER A 529 -0.49 -24.09 10.96
C SER A 529 -0.66 -25.25 9.96
N GLY A 530 -0.98 -26.44 10.49
CA GLY A 530 -1.13 -27.67 9.72
C GLY A 530 -1.16 -28.89 10.64
N LYS A 531 -1.46 -30.05 10.06
CA LYS A 531 -1.31 -31.36 10.70
C LYS A 531 0.18 -31.64 10.91
N LYS A 532 0.58 -31.90 12.16
CA LYS A 532 1.98 -32.02 12.58
C LYS A 532 2.30 -33.47 12.96
N GLU A 533 3.50 -33.91 12.60
CA GLU A 533 4.15 -35.08 13.18
C GLU A 533 5.49 -34.65 13.80
N GLY A 534 5.71 -34.99 15.08
CA GLY A 534 6.98 -34.74 15.77
C GLY A 534 7.29 -33.27 16.10
N VAL A 535 8.57 -33.01 16.38
CA VAL A 535 9.08 -31.67 16.74
C VAL A 535 9.37 -30.87 15.47
N VAL A 536 8.81 -29.67 15.40
CA VAL A 536 8.73 -28.85 14.18
C VAL A 536 9.59 -27.58 14.37
N GLY A 537 10.54 -27.34 13.46
CA GLY A 537 11.38 -26.13 13.48
C GLY A 537 10.62 -24.84 13.15
N LYS A 538 11.25 -23.68 13.40
CA LYS A 538 10.71 -22.37 12.98
C LYS A 538 11.13 -22.11 11.52
N PRO A 539 10.18 -21.96 10.57
CA PRO A 539 10.51 -21.71 9.18
C PRO A 539 10.99 -20.28 8.98
N ASP A 540 11.77 -20.09 7.92
CA ASP A 540 12.18 -18.77 7.45
C ASP A 540 10.98 -17.95 6.95
N VAL A 541 11.13 -16.61 6.99
CA VAL A 541 10.13 -15.66 6.47
C VAL A 541 10.78 -14.79 5.40
N LYS A 542 10.08 -14.59 4.29
CA LYS A 542 10.45 -13.68 3.20
C LYS A 542 9.29 -12.75 2.92
N LEU A 543 9.55 -11.45 2.85
CA LEU A 543 8.55 -10.41 2.58
C LEU A 543 8.87 -9.70 1.26
N VAL A 544 8.12 -10.01 0.21
CA VAL A 544 8.20 -9.29 -1.06
C VAL A 544 7.53 -7.93 -0.91
N TYR A 545 8.33 -6.86 -1.03
CA TYR A 545 7.87 -5.48 -1.03
C TYR A 545 8.77 -4.65 -1.98
N PRO A 546 8.24 -3.71 -2.78
CA PRO A 546 9.06 -2.95 -3.73
C PRO A 546 10.11 -2.06 -3.06
N THR A 547 11.31 -2.02 -3.65
CA THR A 547 12.32 -1.01 -3.31
C THR A 547 11.98 0.34 -3.93
N PHE A 548 12.66 1.40 -3.50
CA PHE A 548 12.63 2.70 -4.16
C PHE A 548 12.96 2.58 -5.66
N ASP A 549 14.00 1.82 -6.01
CA ASP A 549 14.41 1.61 -7.41
C ASP A 549 13.38 0.83 -8.22
N ASN A 550 12.68 -0.15 -7.63
CA ASN A 550 11.57 -0.82 -8.30
C ASN A 550 10.48 0.18 -8.72
N ILE A 551 10.22 1.20 -7.89
CA ILE A 551 9.17 2.20 -8.17
C ILE A 551 9.66 3.26 -9.15
N VAL A 552 10.87 3.80 -8.97
CA VAL A 552 11.45 4.74 -9.93
C VAL A 552 11.52 4.14 -11.35
N GLY A 553 11.87 2.85 -11.46
CA GLY A 553 11.92 2.13 -12.73
C GLY A 553 10.57 1.63 -13.26
N SER A 554 9.47 1.87 -12.55
CA SER A 554 8.13 1.43 -12.94
C SER A 554 7.61 2.19 -14.18
N TYR A 555 6.50 1.72 -14.76
CA TYR A 555 5.88 2.39 -15.90
C TYR A 555 5.39 3.81 -15.57
N ASP A 556 4.93 4.04 -14.34
CA ASP A 556 4.41 5.33 -13.87
C ASP A 556 5.47 6.13 -13.08
N GLY A 557 6.72 5.68 -13.05
CA GLY A 557 7.79 6.25 -12.22
C GLY A 557 7.37 6.34 -10.74
N LEU A 558 7.67 7.48 -10.10
CA LEU A 558 7.32 7.70 -8.69
C LEU A 558 5.81 7.53 -8.40
N LEU A 559 4.94 7.95 -9.34
CA LEU A 559 3.48 7.86 -9.17
C LEU A 559 2.99 6.40 -9.06
N GLY A 560 3.75 5.45 -9.59
CA GLY A 560 3.50 4.03 -9.43
C GLY A 560 3.45 3.59 -7.97
N GLY A 561 4.17 4.30 -7.09
CA GLY A 561 4.20 4.06 -5.65
C GLY A 561 2.96 4.55 -4.88
N GLY A 562 2.03 5.24 -5.54
CA GLY A 562 0.78 5.73 -4.92
C GLY A 562 -0.12 4.62 -4.36
N CYS A 563 0.00 3.39 -4.85
CA CYS A 563 -0.72 2.23 -4.32
C CYS A 563 -0.01 1.51 -3.16
N LEU A 564 1.14 2.05 -2.71
CA LEU A 564 1.99 1.42 -1.71
C LEU A 564 2.08 2.25 -0.42
N PRO A 565 1.01 2.30 0.40
CA PRO A 565 0.96 3.17 1.58
C PRO A 565 1.73 2.56 2.76
N TYR A 566 3.05 2.48 2.65
CA TYR A 566 3.94 2.22 3.79
C TYR A 566 4.69 3.51 4.14
N SER A 567 4.61 3.97 5.39
CA SER A 567 5.23 5.24 5.79
C SER A 567 6.57 5.06 6.48
N ILE A 568 7.46 6.05 6.30
CA ILE A 568 8.73 6.14 7.02
C ILE A 568 8.48 6.08 8.53
N LYS A 569 7.47 6.80 9.02
CA LYS A 569 7.11 6.85 10.45
C LYS A 569 6.75 5.48 11.03
N THR A 570 6.07 4.62 10.26
CA THR A 570 5.79 3.24 10.68
C THR A 570 7.06 2.42 10.61
N HIS A 571 7.85 2.55 9.54
CA HIS A 571 9.09 1.82 9.34
C HIS A 571 10.14 2.09 10.43
N ASP A 572 10.28 3.34 10.87
CA ASP A 572 11.24 3.72 11.90
C ASP A 572 11.07 2.96 13.22
N LYS A 573 9.85 2.49 13.51
CA LYS A 573 9.52 1.70 14.70
C LYS A 573 9.81 0.21 14.55
N GLN A 574 10.16 -0.24 13.34
CA GLN A 574 10.32 -1.65 12.98
C GLN A 574 11.40 -1.87 11.91
N LYS A 575 12.54 -1.18 11.99
CA LYS A 575 13.67 -1.30 11.04
C LYS A 575 14.20 -2.73 10.89
N TRP A 576 13.97 -3.58 11.90
CA TRP A 576 14.24 -5.01 11.84
C TRP A 576 13.54 -5.70 10.66
N LEU A 577 12.46 -5.12 10.11
CA LEU A 577 11.69 -5.72 9.03
C LEU A 577 12.49 -5.85 7.72
N THR A 578 13.44 -4.94 7.47
CA THR A 578 14.23 -4.92 6.24
C THR A 578 15.03 -6.22 6.04
N SER A 579 15.44 -6.90 7.11
CA SER A 579 16.16 -8.19 6.99
C SER A 579 15.31 -9.32 6.41
N PHE A 580 13.99 -9.16 6.37
CA PHE A 580 13.06 -10.11 5.77
C PHE A 580 12.69 -9.73 4.32
N MET A 581 13.02 -8.52 3.88
CA MET A 581 12.50 -7.97 2.63
C MET A 581 13.19 -8.54 1.38
N CYS A 582 12.40 -8.72 0.32
CA CYS A 582 12.81 -9.18 -0.99
C CYS A 582 12.24 -8.25 -2.07
N HIS A 583 12.99 -8.08 -3.16
CA HIS A 583 12.62 -7.25 -4.30
C HIS A 583 11.30 -7.72 -4.92
N TRP A 584 10.53 -6.77 -5.46
CA TRP A 584 9.48 -7.12 -6.40
C TRP A 584 10.11 -7.49 -7.74
N LYS A 585 9.79 -8.68 -8.24
CA LYS A 585 10.26 -9.17 -9.54
C LYS A 585 9.24 -10.14 -10.14
N SER A 586 8.88 -9.90 -11.40
CA SER A 586 7.85 -10.65 -12.12
C SER A 586 8.16 -10.60 -13.63
N ASP A 587 9.37 -10.98 -14.03
CA ASP A 587 9.82 -10.92 -15.43
C ASP A 587 9.08 -11.97 -16.27
N GLN A 588 8.89 -13.17 -15.71
CA GLN A 588 8.20 -14.28 -16.39
C GLN A 588 6.73 -13.98 -16.64
N ARG A 589 6.16 -13.04 -15.88
CA ARG A 589 4.79 -12.54 -16.05
C ARG A 589 4.77 -11.10 -16.56
N HIS A 590 5.89 -10.57 -17.08
CA HIS A 590 5.99 -9.26 -17.72
C HIS A 590 5.49 -8.06 -16.88
N ARG A 591 5.73 -8.13 -15.56
CA ARG A 591 5.15 -7.23 -14.53
C ARG A 591 6.15 -6.63 -13.55
N SER A 592 7.46 -6.85 -13.73
CA SER A 592 8.48 -6.24 -12.85
C SER A 592 8.38 -4.71 -12.77
N ARG A 593 7.96 -4.04 -13.86
CA ARG A 593 7.75 -2.59 -13.93
C ARG A 593 6.33 -2.14 -13.55
N ALA A 594 5.45 -3.06 -13.18
CA ALA A 594 4.08 -2.79 -12.76
C ALA A 594 3.97 -3.01 -11.23
N PRO A 595 3.94 -1.95 -10.40
CA PRO A 595 3.99 -2.08 -8.95
C PRO A 595 2.89 -3.02 -8.39
N PRO A 596 3.22 -3.87 -7.41
CA PRO A 596 2.29 -4.85 -6.89
C PRO A 596 1.30 -4.22 -5.91
N HIS A 597 0.05 -4.09 -6.34
CA HIS A 597 -1.07 -3.83 -5.43
C HIS A 597 -1.78 -5.11 -5.00
N ILE A 598 -1.46 -6.26 -5.62
CA ILE A 598 -1.83 -7.60 -5.15
C ILE A 598 -1.29 -7.89 -3.72
N LYS A 599 -1.96 -8.78 -2.97
CA LYS A 599 -1.46 -9.33 -1.71
C LYS A 599 -1.60 -10.85 -1.73
N THR A 600 -0.49 -11.54 -1.49
CA THR A 600 -0.43 -13.00 -1.56
C THR A 600 0.42 -13.59 -0.44
N TYR A 601 0.06 -14.80 -0.02
CA TYR A 601 0.72 -15.50 1.07
C TYR A 601 0.82 -16.98 0.75
N CYS A 602 1.99 -17.59 0.88
CA CYS A 602 2.19 -19.00 0.55
C CYS A 602 3.40 -19.60 1.29
N ARG A 603 3.55 -20.93 1.20
CA ARG A 603 4.74 -21.65 1.66
C ARG A 603 5.32 -22.46 0.52
N ILE A 604 6.60 -22.25 0.22
CA ILE A 604 7.27 -22.83 -0.94
C ILE A 604 8.48 -23.65 -0.48
N SER A 605 8.75 -24.77 -1.15
CA SER A 605 9.89 -25.63 -0.88
C SER A 605 11.22 -24.90 -1.14
N PRO A 606 12.30 -25.22 -0.41
CA PRO A 606 13.62 -24.59 -0.62
C PRO A 606 14.18 -24.72 -2.05
N ASP A 607 13.77 -25.74 -2.81
CA ASP A 607 14.15 -25.94 -4.22
C ASP A 607 13.22 -25.24 -5.23
N HIS A 608 12.19 -24.55 -4.73
CA HIS A 608 11.19 -23.80 -5.49
C HIS A 608 10.38 -24.66 -6.47
N LYS A 609 10.16 -25.94 -6.15
CA LYS A 609 9.36 -26.87 -6.97
C LYS A 609 7.94 -27.08 -6.47
N LYS A 610 7.70 -26.90 -5.16
CA LYS A 610 6.44 -27.28 -4.50
C LYS A 610 5.91 -26.14 -3.64
N MET A 611 4.59 -25.97 -3.61
CA MET A 611 3.92 -24.98 -2.76
C MET A 611 2.78 -25.62 -1.96
N SER A 612 2.74 -25.42 -0.65
CA SER A 612 1.75 -26.08 0.23
C SER A 612 0.34 -25.50 0.11
N TYR A 613 0.23 -24.18 0.00
CA TYR A 613 -1.02 -23.45 -0.18
C TYR A 613 -0.74 -22.08 -0.81
N PHE A 614 -1.79 -21.44 -1.33
CA PHE A 614 -1.73 -20.05 -1.78
C PHE A 614 -2.93 -19.26 -1.27
N VAL A 615 -2.70 -18.02 -0.85
CA VAL A 615 -3.74 -17.08 -0.44
C VAL A 615 -3.71 -15.87 -1.35
N LEU A 616 -4.87 -15.47 -1.88
CA LEU A 616 -5.10 -14.20 -2.55
C LEU A 616 -6.09 -13.39 -1.71
N THR A 617 -5.78 -12.15 -1.35
CA THR A 617 -6.64 -11.37 -0.45
C THR A 617 -6.48 -9.86 -0.61
N SER A 618 -7.44 -9.10 -0.09
CA SER A 618 -7.27 -7.65 0.12
C SER A 618 -6.39 -7.32 1.34
N ALA A 619 -6.25 -8.26 2.27
CA ALA A 619 -5.57 -8.05 3.55
C ALA A 619 -4.06 -7.82 3.38
N ASN A 620 -3.61 -6.61 3.71
CA ASN A 620 -2.18 -6.28 3.84
C ASN A 620 -1.56 -6.86 5.12
N LEU A 621 -0.23 -6.83 5.23
CA LEU A 621 0.48 -7.25 6.45
C LEU A 621 0.25 -6.24 7.58
N SER A 622 -0.86 -6.37 8.29
CA SER A 622 -1.25 -5.48 9.39
C SER A 622 -2.16 -6.15 10.42
N LYS A 623 -2.07 -5.67 11.66
CA LYS A 623 -2.99 -6.05 12.75
C LYS A 623 -4.43 -5.64 12.49
N ALA A 624 -4.65 -4.56 11.74
CA ALA A 624 -5.99 -4.09 11.40
C ALA A 624 -6.74 -5.06 10.47
N ALA A 625 -6.02 -5.60 9.48
CA ALA A 625 -6.54 -6.53 8.48
C ALA A 625 -6.67 -7.96 9.01
N TRP A 626 -5.58 -8.54 9.52
CA TRP A 626 -5.53 -9.94 9.93
C TRP A 626 -5.97 -10.17 11.38
N GLY A 627 -5.89 -9.14 12.21
CA GLY A 627 -6.20 -9.17 13.64
C GLY A 627 -4.97 -9.41 14.52
N SER A 628 -5.11 -9.09 15.80
CA SER A 628 -4.10 -9.34 16.85
C SER A 628 -4.75 -10.04 18.04
N TYR A 629 -4.08 -11.06 18.56
CA TYR A 629 -4.56 -11.72 19.78
C TYR A 629 -4.28 -10.83 21.00
N ASN A 630 -5.26 -10.70 21.88
CA ASN A 630 -5.06 -10.09 23.19
C ASN A 630 -4.62 -11.14 24.23
N LYS A 631 -4.29 -10.68 25.45
CA LYS A 631 -3.85 -11.57 26.54
C LYS A 631 -4.88 -12.64 26.93
N SER A 632 -6.16 -12.39 26.67
CA SER A 632 -7.27 -13.31 26.93
C SER A 632 -7.49 -14.30 25.78
N GLY A 633 -6.69 -14.25 24.71
CA GLY A 633 -6.83 -15.10 23.53
C GLY A 633 -7.90 -14.64 22.53
N ASN A 634 -8.55 -13.50 22.74
CA ASN A 634 -9.52 -12.95 21.78
C ASN A 634 -8.79 -12.31 20.60
N LEU A 635 -9.34 -12.44 19.40
CA LEU A 635 -8.80 -11.84 18.18
C LEU A 635 -9.49 -10.51 17.89
N SER A 636 -8.75 -9.41 17.95
CA SER A 636 -9.27 -8.08 17.60
C SER A 636 -8.91 -7.73 16.16
N ILE A 637 -9.93 -7.43 15.34
CA ILE A 637 -9.82 -7.04 13.93
C ILE A 637 -10.43 -5.64 13.76
N LEU A 638 -9.85 -4.80 12.90
CA LEU A 638 -10.32 -3.43 12.68
C LEU A 638 -10.90 -3.20 11.27
N SER A 639 -10.55 -4.02 10.29
CA SER A 639 -10.91 -3.81 8.89
C SER A 639 -11.77 -4.94 8.31
N TYR A 640 -12.55 -4.58 7.29
CA TYR A 640 -13.19 -5.57 6.41
C TYR A 640 -12.20 -5.99 5.33
N GLU A 641 -11.97 -7.29 5.21
CA GLU A 641 -11.12 -7.88 4.17
C GLU A 641 -11.81 -9.10 3.57
N ALA A 642 -11.47 -9.45 2.33
CA ALA A 642 -11.90 -10.70 1.70
C ALA A 642 -10.79 -11.29 0.85
N GLY A 643 -10.75 -12.61 0.80
CA GLY A 643 -9.75 -13.39 0.07
C GLY A 643 -10.18 -14.83 -0.13
N VAL A 644 -9.33 -15.57 -0.82
CA VAL A 644 -9.49 -17.00 -1.08
C VAL A 644 -8.21 -17.77 -0.74
N VAL A 645 -8.37 -18.99 -0.26
CA VAL A 645 -7.28 -19.93 0.02
C VAL A 645 -7.38 -21.12 -0.95
N PHE A 646 -6.29 -21.37 -1.66
CA PHE A 646 -6.11 -22.48 -2.58
C PHE A 646 -5.36 -23.59 -1.86
N LEU A 647 -5.94 -24.79 -1.86
CA LEU A 647 -5.35 -25.99 -1.28
C LEU A 647 -5.32 -27.12 -2.33
N PRO A 648 -4.15 -27.73 -2.60
CA PRO A 648 -3.94 -28.62 -3.74
C PRO A 648 -4.85 -29.85 -3.78
N GLN A 649 -5.20 -30.40 -2.61
CA GLN A 649 -6.05 -31.57 -2.47
C GLN A 649 -7.48 -31.35 -2.98
N TYR A 650 -7.96 -30.10 -3.02
CA TYR A 650 -9.28 -29.77 -3.54
C TYR A 650 -9.31 -29.62 -5.07
N PHE A 651 -8.16 -29.58 -5.72
CA PHE A 651 -8.07 -29.48 -7.18
C PHE A 651 -7.70 -30.82 -7.82
N PHE A 652 -6.76 -31.55 -7.23
CA PHE A 652 -6.20 -32.78 -7.81
C PHE A 652 -5.80 -33.84 -6.77
N GLY A 653 -6.23 -33.69 -5.52
CA GLY A 653 -6.00 -34.71 -4.48
C GLY A 653 -4.55 -34.85 -4.01
N ALA A 654 -3.66 -33.87 -4.28
CA ALA A 654 -2.26 -33.93 -3.85
C ALA A 654 -1.93 -32.96 -2.70
N GLU A 655 -0.76 -33.13 -2.11
CA GLU A 655 -0.31 -32.37 -0.93
C GLU A 655 0.30 -31.00 -1.25
N HIS A 656 0.71 -30.77 -2.49
CA HIS A 656 1.40 -29.55 -2.93
C HIS A 656 1.02 -29.17 -4.36
N PHE A 657 1.03 -27.88 -4.66
CA PHE A 657 1.01 -27.38 -6.03
C PHE A 657 2.39 -27.51 -6.67
N PRO A 658 2.49 -27.99 -7.93
CA PRO A 658 3.73 -27.95 -8.68
C PRO A 658 4.03 -26.53 -9.17
N LEU A 659 5.28 -26.10 -9.04
CA LEU A 659 5.79 -24.81 -9.53
C LEU A 659 6.75 -24.97 -10.71
N LYS A 660 7.22 -26.19 -10.97
CA LYS A 660 8.05 -26.55 -12.11
C LYS A 660 7.53 -27.85 -12.72
N PRO A 661 7.70 -28.07 -14.04
CA PRO A 661 7.36 -29.34 -14.65
C PRO A 661 8.13 -30.49 -13.99
N ASP A 662 7.46 -31.61 -13.77
CA ASP A 662 8.07 -32.88 -13.36
C ASP A 662 7.74 -33.96 -14.40
N ALA A 663 8.68 -34.89 -14.61
CA ALA A 663 8.55 -35.91 -15.64
C ALA A 663 7.40 -36.88 -15.28
N GLY A 664 6.32 -36.84 -16.06
CA GLY A 664 5.16 -37.71 -15.86
C GLY A 664 4.02 -37.10 -15.03
N ASP A 665 4.23 -35.96 -14.37
CA ASP A 665 3.16 -35.21 -13.70
C ASP A 665 2.49 -34.24 -14.70
N ARG A 666 1.17 -34.42 -14.90
CA ARG A 666 0.35 -33.58 -15.79
C ARG A 666 -0.42 -32.49 -15.02
N THR A 667 -0.20 -32.38 -13.71
CA THR A 667 -0.86 -31.37 -12.87
C THR A 667 -0.48 -29.97 -13.35
N PRO A 668 -1.46 -29.08 -13.63
CA PRO A 668 -1.18 -27.72 -14.08
C PRO A 668 -0.32 -26.96 -13.05
N LEU A 669 0.73 -26.29 -13.52
CA LEU A 669 1.58 -25.47 -12.65
C LEU A 669 0.77 -24.32 -12.06
N PHE A 670 1.02 -24.00 -10.78
CA PHE A 670 0.39 -22.84 -10.18
C PHE A 670 1.01 -21.55 -10.73
N PRO A 671 0.22 -20.62 -11.31
CA PRO A 671 0.76 -19.45 -11.99
C PRO A 671 1.08 -18.32 -10.99
N LEU A 672 2.20 -18.45 -10.28
CA LEU A 672 2.67 -17.45 -9.32
C LEU A 672 2.77 -16.03 -9.93
N PRO A 673 2.48 -14.98 -9.13
CA PRO A 673 2.50 -13.60 -9.63
C PRO A 673 3.91 -12.97 -9.67
N TYR A 674 4.93 -13.65 -9.15
CA TYR A 674 6.31 -13.18 -9.09
C TYR A 674 7.28 -14.34 -9.32
N ASP A 675 8.52 -14.00 -9.65
CA ASP A 675 9.56 -14.96 -9.99
C ASP A 675 10.17 -15.62 -8.75
N LEU A 676 10.67 -16.85 -8.93
CA LEU A 676 11.50 -17.56 -7.95
C LEU A 676 12.86 -17.93 -8.57
N PRO A 677 13.96 -17.95 -7.80
CA PRO A 677 14.07 -17.59 -6.39
C PRO A 677 13.86 -16.09 -6.13
N LEU A 678 13.39 -15.76 -4.92
CA LEU A 678 13.28 -14.36 -4.48
C LEU A 678 14.67 -13.73 -4.31
N THR A 679 14.80 -12.45 -4.68
CA THR A 679 16.02 -11.66 -4.44
C THR A 679 15.88 -10.89 -3.14
N SER A 680 16.64 -11.27 -2.11
CA SER A 680 16.66 -10.53 -0.83
C SER A 680 17.22 -9.11 -1.01
N TYR A 681 16.73 -8.19 -0.20
CA TYR A 681 17.29 -6.84 -0.15
C TYR A 681 18.78 -6.89 0.24
N THR A 682 19.55 -6.04 -0.41
CA THR A 682 20.91 -5.68 -0.05
C THR A 682 20.90 -4.51 0.93
N PHE A 683 22.07 -4.13 1.46
CA PHE A 683 22.19 -3.01 2.39
C PHE A 683 21.91 -1.64 1.74
N ASN A 684 21.99 -1.54 0.41
CA ASN A 684 21.68 -0.31 -0.33
C ASN A 684 20.20 -0.20 -0.68
N ASP A 685 19.45 -1.29 -0.58
CA ASP A 685 18.04 -1.29 -0.94
C ASP A 685 17.22 -0.56 0.13
N VAL A 686 16.48 0.45 -0.32
CA VAL A 686 15.55 1.20 0.51
C VAL A 686 14.15 0.74 0.15
N PRO A 687 13.31 0.29 1.12
CA PRO A 687 11.91 0.03 0.84
C PRO A 687 11.25 1.29 0.27
N TRP A 688 10.30 1.14 -0.64
CA TRP A 688 9.48 2.29 -1.02
C TRP A 688 8.72 2.84 0.19
N PHE A 689 8.64 4.17 0.32
CA PHE A 689 7.78 4.82 1.28
C PHE A 689 6.81 5.77 0.58
N PHE A 690 5.56 5.77 1.03
CA PHE A 690 4.54 6.66 0.51
C PHE A 690 4.90 8.14 0.66
N ASP A 691 5.68 8.47 1.69
CA ASP A 691 6.23 9.81 1.93
C ASP A 691 7.10 10.32 0.75
N ASN A 692 7.62 9.44 -0.12
CA ASN A 692 8.38 9.84 -1.31
C ASN A 692 7.55 10.59 -2.37
N LEU A 693 6.22 10.61 -2.23
CA LEU A 693 5.32 11.37 -3.10
C LEU A 693 5.07 12.81 -2.63
N SER A 694 5.59 13.19 -1.45
CA SER A 694 5.32 14.47 -0.79
C SER A 694 6.24 15.61 -1.24
#